data_AF-A0A3S0CP92-F1
#
_entry.id   AF-A0A3S0CP92-F1
#
_cell.length_a   1.000
_cell.length_b   1.000
_cell.length_c   1.000
_cell.angle_alpha   90.00
_cell.angle_beta   90.00
_cell.angle_gamma   90.00
#
_symmetry.space_group_name_H-M   'P 1'
#
loop_
_entity.id
_entity.type
_entity.pdbx_description
1 polymer ?
#
loop_
_entity_poly.entity_id
_entity_poly.type
_entity_poly.pdbx_seq_one_letter_code
_entity_poly.pdbx_strand_id
1 'polypeptide(L)'
;MIFSNSKRTTCTFLLTTFVIFLNSVFSFGQESKDPKLWYKQPAHSWMKEALPIGNGYLGAMFFGGIEEEHIQFNEETLWTGGKGEWNEYNGGNREGAHKHLPEVRRLLDSGKYEEAHQLANRELTGVIKADKGNSVWEGYGAYQPFGDLFVRPQSSGSPSNYSRELNISKGIATVKYITEGVSHKREYFANYPSRTLVFRFQNDNPQGVDYVLRQTTEHKNVDISYKDGQLVMSGYLENNRMGFESRVVVESDGKILPFTDGKLSVKSANNLTLYLTASTDYKNEYPHYSGRKYKELNKKTIETVLSKGYDALLSEHLTDYSNLFSRVDFTLDGVDKDNIPTDERLRLYASGGEDPYLETLYFQYGRYLLISSSRPGTMPANLQGKWNNMTNPPWASDYHANINIQMIYWPAEITNLSECHEPLIEYIDKLRPPGRKSARDFFNAEGWIVNTMNNPFGYTAPGWGFPWGFFPAGAAWYSRHVWEHYEFSGDRNYLKEKGYPIMKEAAQFWLDYLTEDEDGFLVSSPSYSPEHGGISTGAYMDIEITWDIFANCIKACEDLGLDNGFKEKLIAAKSKLLPLKIGKWGQLQEWKEDVDDPTNKHRHVSHLYALYPGTQVNTVRTPDLVNAARVSLNARGDDGTGWSIGWKINFWARLLDGDRSYKLLNRAMQLTQTGGVNMMDGGGVYNNLFSTHPPFQLDGNMGATAGMAEMLLQSHSGEIHILPALPKAWSTGKIGGLKARGGIEVDMAWSHGKLDKLTLKCDHDQTVKIRYHNEVIRFDLKAGKVLNLDGSLMVN
;
A
#
# COMPACT_ATOMS: atom_id res chain seq x y z
N MET A 1 -49.97 -66.78 50.91
CA MET A 1 -51.15 -67.39 50.24
C MET A 1 -51.22 -66.85 48.82
N ILE A 2 -51.09 -67.77 47.85
CA ILE A 2 -51.86 -67.86 46.60
C ILE A 2 -52.15 -66.56 45.82
N PHE A 3 -51.41 -66.44 44.71
CA PHE A 3 -51.81 -66.10 43.34
C PHE A 3 -52.45 -64.74 42.97
N SER A 4 -51.91 -64.22 41.85
CA SER A 4 -52.62 -63.87 40.60
C SER A 4 -52.82 -62.38 40.26
N ASN A 5 -51.99 -61.93 39.31
CA ASN A 5 -52.35 -61.32 38.02
C ASN A 5 -53.31 -60.09 38.01
N SER A 6 -52.80 -58.92 37.65
CA SER A 6 -52.59 -58.48 36.24
C SER A 6 -52.69 -56.97 36.06
N LYS A 7 -51.74 -56.45 35.27
CA LYS A 7 -51.86 -55.45 34.20
C LYS A 7 -52.15 -53.97 34.50
N ARG A 8 -51.07 -53.22 34.23
CA ARG A 8 -50.95 -51.98 33.41
C ARG A 8 -51.69 -50.73 33.87
N THR A 9 -50.89 -49.78 34.37
CA THR A 9 -51.08 -48.36 34.12
C THR A 9 -49.72 -47.75 33.78
N THR A 10 -49.61 -47.23 32.56
CA THR A 10 -48.47 -46.44 32.07
C THR A 10 -48.64 -45.01 32.58
N CYS A 11 -47.67 -44.48 33.32
CA CYS A 11 -47.59 -43.06 33.63
C CYS A 11 -46.17 -42.55 33.35
N THR A 12 -46.13 -41.60 32.43
CA THR A 12 -44.97 -40.98 31.78
C THR A 12 -44.18 -40.10 32.75
N PHE A 13 -42.85 -40.25 32.78
CA PHE A 13 -41.94 -39.29 33.40
C PHE A 13 -40.82 -38.90 32.42
N LEU A 14 -40.57 -37.60 32.36
CA LEU A 14 -39.66 -36.89 31.47
C LEU A 14 -38.22 -37.42 31.50
N LEU A 15 -37.60 -37.54 30.32
CA LEU A 15 -36.15 -37.47 30.17
C LEU A 15 -35.80 -36.34 29.20
N THR A 16 -35.02 -35.39 29.70
CA THR A 16 -34.48 -34.22 29.00
C THR A 16 -33.33 -34.68 28.09
N THR A 17 -33.50 -34.59 26.78
CA THR A 17 -32.44 -34.86 25.81
C THR A 17 -31.71 -33.57 25.46
N PHE A 18 -30.46 -33.44 25.91
CA PHE A 18 -29.55 -32.38 25.52
C PHE A 18 -28.95 -32.75 24.14
N VAL A 19 -29.40 -32.08 23.07
CA VAL A 19 -28.85 -32.25 21.72
C VAL A 19 -27.69 -31.27 21.56
N ILE A 20 -26.47 -31.80 21.59
CA ILE A 20 -25.26 -31.07 21.21
C ILE A 20 -25.24 -30.96 19.69
N PHE A 21 -25.48 -29.74 19.17
CA PHE A 21 -25.19 -29.41 17.78
C PHE A 21 -23.67 -29.36 17.58
N LEU A 22 -23.10 -30.43 17.04
CA LEU A 22 -21.78 -30.40 16.43
C LEU A 22 -21.88 -29.62 15.11
N ASN A 23 -21.44 -28.36 15.11
CA ASN A 23 -21.09 -27.65 13.89
C ASN A 23 -19.91 -28.39 13.25
N SER A 24 -20.20 -29.18 12.21
CA SER A 24 -19.20 -29.75 11.33
C SER A 24 -18.53 -28.64 10.52
N VAL A 25 -17.44 -28.09 11.07
CA VAL A 25 -16.44 -27.35 10.30
C VAL A 25 -15.78 -28.38 9.38
N PHE A 26 -16.15 -28.38 8.10
CA PHE A 26 -15.47 -29.19 7.10
C PHE A 26 -14.07 -28.62 6.87
N SER A 27 -13.09 -29.16 7.60
CA SER A 27 -11.68 -29.04 7.24
C SER A 27 -11.41 -30.00 6.09
N PHE A 28 -11.59 -29.54 4.85
CA PHE A 28 -10.96 -30.20 3.70
C PHE A 28 -9.46 -29.93 3.81
N GLY A 29 -8.76 -30.80 4.52
CA GLY A 29 -7.31 -30.80 4.63
C GLY A 29 -6.66 -31.25 3.33
N GLN A 30 -6.52 -30.32 2.40
CA GLN A 30 -5.29 -30.24 1.63
C GLN A 30 -4.35 -29.42 2.51
N GLU A 31 -3.19 -29.95 2.89
CA GLU A 31 -2.12 -29.15 3.50
C GLU A 31 -1.91 -27.95 2.56
N SER A 32 -2.37 -26.75 2.95
CA SER A 32 -2.13 -25.57 2.13
C SER A 32 -0.63 -25.32 2.23
N LYS A 33 0.12 -25.67 1.19
CA LYS A 33 1.56 -25.41 1.17
C LYS A 33 1.77 -23.91 1.35
N ASP A 34 2.59 -23.55 2.32
CA ASP A 34 2.86 -22.15 2.65
C ASP A 34 3.33 -21.36 1.41
N PRO A 35 2.61 -20.31 0.96
CA PRO A 35 3.05 -19.48 -0.15
C PRO A 35 4.43 -18.88 0.14
N LYS A 36 5.34 -19.05 -0.82
CA LYS A 36 6.73 -18.60 -0.68
C LYS A 36 7.35 -18.17 -2.00
N LEU A 37 8.26 -17.20 -1.91
CA LEU A 37 9.23 -16.90 -2.96
C LEU A 37 10.50 -17.68 -2.66
N TRP A 38 11.07 -18.43 -3.60
CA TRP A 38 12.30 -19.20 -3.35
C TRP A 38 13.21 -19.33 -4.57
N TYR A 39 14.52 -19.48 -4.32
CA TYR A 39 15.58 -19.40 -5.31
C TYR A 39 16.73 -20.37 -4.99
N LYS A 40 17.45 -20.82 -6.03
CA LYS A 40 18.58 -21.75 -5.93
C LYS A 40 19.96 -21.07 -5.88
N GLN A 41 19.98 -19.74 -5.83
CA GLN A 41 21.19 -18.93 -5.83
C GLN A 41 21.03 -17.67 -4.95
N PRO A 42 22.13 -17.15 -4.37
CA PRO A 42 22.14 -15.85 -3.73
C PRO A 42 21.69 -14.72 -4.68
N ALA A 43 21.23 -13.62 -4.10
CA ALA A 43 20.98 -12.40 -4.87
C ALA A 43 22.32 -11.72 -5.23
N HIS A 44 22.38 -11.16 -6.43
CA HIS A 44 23.45 -10.27 -6.89
C HIS A 44 22.97 -8.82 -7.04
N SER A 45 21.65 -8.61 -7.12
CA SER A 45 21.05 -7.29 -7.22
C SER A 45 20.07 -7.03 -6.08
N TRP A 46 20.27 -5.88 -5.39
CA TRP A 46 19.33 -5.39 -4.37
C TRP A 46 17.92 -5.28 -4.92
N MET A 47 17.78 -4.58 -6.05
CA MET A 47 16.48 -4.25 -6.62
C MET A 47 15.79 -5.46 -7.23
N LYS A 48 16.56 -6.34 -7.89
CA LYS A 48 15.97 -7.39 -8.73
C LYS A 48 15.79 -8.73 -8.02
N GLU A 49 16.59 -9.02 -7.00
CA GLU A 49 16.75 -10.40 -6.51
C GLU A 49 16.72 -10.51 -4.99
N ALA A 50 17.20 -9.50 -4.24
CA ALA A 50 17.13 -9.52 -2.78
C ALA A 50 15.67 -9.53 -2.32
N LEU A 51 15.42 -10.15 -1.16
CA LEU A 51 14.07 -10.36 -0.64
C LEU A 51 13.77 -9.43 0.53
N PRO A 52 12.59 -8.78 0.53
CA PRO A 52 12.20 -7.88 1.61
C PRO A 52 11.71 -8.63 2.83
N ILE A 53 12.03 -8.10 4.02
CA ILE A 53 11.31 -8.29 5.27
C ILE A 53 11.04 -6.92 5.89
N GLY A 54 9.98 -6.80 6.70
CA GLY A 54 9.69 -5.53 7.38
C GLY A 54 8.59 -5.66 8.41
N ASN A 55 8.55 -4.70 9.33
CA ASN A 55 7.57 -4.63 10.41
C ASN A 55 6.85 -3.27 10.45
N GLY A 56 6.85 -2.54 9.34
CA GLY A 56 6.36 -1.17 9.22
C GLY A 56 7.35 -0.11 9.72
N TYR A 57 7.96 -0.29 10.90
CA TYR A 57 8.99 0.64 11.42
C TYR A 57 10.32 0.50 10.67
N LEU A 58 10.74 -0.75 10.45
CA LEU A 58 12.00 -1.15 9.86
C LEU A 58 11.73 -2.01 8.63
N GLY A 59 12.55 -1.81 7.61
CA GLY A 59 12.62 -2.67 6.43
C GLY A 59 14.03 -3.22 6.26
N ALA A 60 14.16 -4.43 5.73
CA ALA A 60 15.45 -4.97 5.31
C ALA A 60 15.34 -5.79 4.04
N MET A 61 16.42 -5.81 3.26
CA MET A 61 16.59 -6.62 2.07
C MET A 61 17.79 -7.54 2.29
N PHE A 62 17.57 -8.85 2.25
CA PHE A 62 18.65 -9.83 2.43
C PHE A 62 19.04 -10.49 1.10
N PHE A 63 20.32 -10.77 0.95
CA PHE A 63 20.88 -11.32 -0.28
C PHE A 63 21.05 -12.85 -0.24
N GLY A 64 21.22 -13.43 0.95
CA GLY A 64 21.47 -14.85 1.10
C GLY A 64 22.89 -15.25 0.71
N GLY A 65 23.87 -14.33 0.78
CA GLY A 65 25.24 -14.56 0.31
C GLY A 65 25.97 -15.61 1.15
N ILE A 66 26.70 -16.53 0.50
CA ILE A 66 27.29 -17.70 1.18
C ILE A 66 28.55 -17.28 1.95
N GLU A 67 29.51 -16.66 1.26
CA GLU A 67 30.76 -16.16 1.85
C GLU A 67 30.49 -14.99 2.79
N GLU A 68 29.57 -14.10 2.42
CA GLU A 68 29.17 -12.96 3.24
C GLU A 68 27.69 -12.72 3.03
N GLU A 69 26.91 -12.83 4.11
CA GLU A 69 25.53 -12.36 4.10
C GLU A 69 25.54 -10.83 4.04
N HIS A 70 24.67 -10.27 3.22
CA HIS A 70 24.43 -8.83 3.13
C HIS A 70 22.97 -8.58 3.43
N ILE A 71 22.73 -7.82 4.51
CA ILE A 71 21.40 -7.35 4.90
C ILE A 71 21.44 -5.83 4.89
N GLN A 72 20.86 -5.23 3.86
CA GLN A 72 20.62 -3.80 3.83
C GLN A 72 19.37 -3.51 4.66
N PHE A 73 19.38 -2.48 5.52
CA PHE A 73 18.23 -2.12 6.35
C PHE A 73 17.93 -0.62 6.34
N ASN A 74 16.68 -0.32 6.64
CA ASN A 74 16.09 1.01 6.66
C ASN A 74 15.29 1.23 7.95
N GLU A 75 15.12 2.49 8.33
CA GLU A 75 14.15 2.95 9.32
C GLU A 75 13.27 4.01 8.64
N GLU A 76 11.96 3.95 8.88
CA GLU A 76 10.96 4.69 8.10
C GLU A 76 11.08 6.22 8.12
N THR A 77 11.74 6.78 9.13
CA THR A 77 11.83 8.22 9.40
C THR A 77 13.19 8.82 9.07
N LEU A 78 14.17 8.05 8.58
CA LEU A 78 15.45 8.59 8.13
C LEU A 78 15.33 9.29 6.77
N TRP A 79 15.25 10.62 6.80
CA TRP A 79 15.08 11.48 5.63
C TRP A 79 15.99 12.71 5.70
N THR A 80 16.54 13.11 4.56
CA THR A 80 17.08 14.47 4.35
C THR A 80 15.92 15.47 4.20
N GLY A 81 16.18 16.78 4.18
CA GLY A 81 15.12 17.79 3.99
C GLY A 81 14.66 18.49 5.26
N GLY A 82 13.67 19.36 5.07
CA GLY A 82 13.00 20.08 6.14
C GLY A 82 13.83 21.22 6.74
N LYS A 83 13.37 21.71 7.90
CA LYS A 83 13.97 22.88 8.59
C LYS A 83 15.44 22.71 8.98
N GLY A 84 15.88 21.47 9.20
CA GLY A 84 17.27 21.21 9.56
C GLY A 84 18.24 21.48 8.41
N GLU A 85 17.80 21.37 7.16
CA GLU A 85 18.61 21.63 5.96
C GLU A 85 18.45 23.08 5.46
N TRP A 86 17.23 23.60 5.55
CA TRP A 86 16.85 24.91 5.03
C TRP A 86 16.13 25.68 6.12
N ASN A 87 16.78 26.70 6.69
CA ASN A 87 16.22 27.47 7.82
C ASN A 87 14.90 28.17 7.46
N GLU A 88 14.75 28.59 6.20
CA GLU A 88 13.53 29.21 5.67
C GLU A 88 12.48 28.16 5.24
N TYR A 89 12.73 26.86 5.46
CA TYR A 89 11.77 25.81 5.12
C TYR A 89 10.43 26.04 5.81
N ASN A 90 9.41 26.19 4.98
CA ASN A 90 8.04 26.48 5.38
C ASN A 90 7.04 25.53 4.71
N GLY A 91 7.48 24.34 4.29
CA GLY A 91 6.66 23.37 3.54
C GLY A 91 6.54 23.68 2.05
N GLY A 92 7.56 24.34 1.48
CA GLY A 92 7.61 24.73 0.07
C GLY A 92 6.79 25.96 -0.29
N ASN A 93 6.24 26.66 0.71
CA ASN A 93 5.26 27.70 0.51
C ASN A 93 5.85 29.01 0.01
N ARG A 94 5.09 29.69 -0.85
CA ARG A 94 5.35 31.06 -1.28
C ARG A 94 4.29 31.99 -0.72
N GLU A 95 4.66 32.76 0.30
CA GLU A 95 3.73 33.70 0.94
C GLU A 95 3.24 34.75 -0.06
N GLY A 96 1.92 34.92 -0.14
CA GLY A 96 1.29 35.89 -1.04
C GLY A 96 1.15 35.44 -2.50
N ALA A 97 1.46 34.19 -2.85
CA ALA A 97 1.30 33.65 -4.20
C ALA A 97 -0.13 33.85 -4.76
N HIS A 98 -1.16 33.76 -3.90
CA HIS A 98 -2.56 34.00 -4.25
C HIS A 98 -2.83 35.36 -4.90
N LYS A 99 -1.97 36.37 -4.71
CA LYS A 99 -2.11 37.70 -5.34
C LYS A 99 -2.02 37.63 -6.87
N HIS A 100 -1.39 36.59 -7.40
CA HIS A 100 -1.25 36.35 -8.84
C HIS A 100 -2.38 35.48 -9.42
N LEU A 101 -3.14 34.78 -8.57
CA LEU A 101 -4.22 33.89 -9.00
C LEU A 101 -5.32 34.60 -9.83
N PRO A 102 -5.78 35.82 -9.48
CA PRO A 102 -6.75 36.54 -10.31
C PRO A 102 -6.26 36.83 -11.72
N GLU A 103 -4.98 37.17 -11.87
CA GLU A 103 -4.40 37.44 -13.20
C GLU A 103 -4.22 36.15 -14.01
N VAL A 104 -3.81 35.05 -13.37
CA VAL A 104 -3.76 33.72 -14.02
C VAL A 104 -5.15 33.34 -14.53
N ARG A 105 -6.19 33.50 -13.71
CA ARG A 105 -7.59 33.23 -14.11
C ARG A 105 -8.02 34.11 -15.28
N ARG A 106 -7.78 35.43 -15.20
CA ARG A 106 -8.10 36.37 -16.28
C ARG A 106 -7.43 36.00 -17.60
N LEU A 107 -6.17 35.56 -17.56
CA LEU A 107 -5.43 35.11 -18.74
C LEU A 107 -6.05 33.84 -19.34
N LEU A 108 -6.42 32.87 -18.50
CA LEU A 108 -7.12 31.66 -18.92
C LEU A 108 -8.48 31.96 -19.56
N ASP A 109 -9.30 32.80 -18.91
CA ASP A 109 -10.62 33.22 -19.41
C ASP A 109 -10.49 33.97 -20.76
N SER A 110 -9.34 34.61 -21.00
CA SER A 110 -9.03 35.31 -22.26
C SER A 110 -8.38 34.41 -23.32
N GLY A 111 -8.26 33.09 -23.08
CA GLY A 111 -7.63 32.13 -23.98
C GLY A 111 -6.10 32.24 -24.10
N LYS A 112 -5.44 32.98 -23.19
CA LYS A 112 -3.99 33.20 -23.18
C LYS A 112 -3.24 32.15 -22.35
N TYR A 113 -3.43 30.87 -22.70
CA TYR A 113 -2.93 29.73 -21.93
C TYR A 113 -1.41 29.74 -21.69
N GLU A 114 -0.60 30.15 -22.68
CA GLU A 114 0.85 30.20 -22.52
C GLU A 114 1.29 31.30 -21.54
N GLU A 115 0.69 32.50 -21.62
CA GLU A 115 0.94 33.58 -20.64
C GLU A 115 0.51 33.15 -19.23
N ALA A 116 -0.64 32.49 -19.12
CA ALA A 116 -1.14 31.94 -17.86
C ALA A 116 -0.19 30.87 -17.30
N HIS A 117 0.28 29.94 -18.14
CA HIS A 117 1.23 28.90 -17.77
C HIS A 117 2.53 29.50 -17.25
N GLN A 118 3.11 30.47 -17.96
CA GLN A 118 4.36 31.13 -17.53
C GLN A 118 4.19 31.85 -16.20
N LEU A 119 3.07 32.56 -16.01
CA LEU A 119 2.77 33.23 -14.75
C LEU A 119 2.54 32.24 -13.61
N ALA A 120 1.72 31.19 -13.82
CA ALA A 120 1.45 30.17 -12.81
C ALA A 120 2.70 29.36 -12.46
N ASN A 121 3.50 28.96 -13.45
CA ASN A 121 4.76 28.27 -13.22
C ASN A 121 5.75 29.15 -12.46
N ARG A 122 5.74 30.47 -12.69
CA ARG A 122 6.59 31.38 -11.94
C ARG A 122 6.09 31.63 -10.53
N GLU A 123 4.79 31.89 -10.32
CA GLU A 123 4.24 32.45 -9.08
C GLU A 123 3.39 31.51 -8.23
N LEU A 124 2.83 30.44 -8.82
CA LEU A 124 1.95 29.47 -8.16
C LEU A 124 2.61 28.10 -7.98
N THR A 125 3.93 28.05 -8.08
CA THR A 125 4.76 26.88 -7.76
C THR A 125 5.49 27.07 -6.43
N GLY A 126 5.70 25.95 -5.74
CA GLY A 126 6.45 25.94 -4.49
C GLY A 126 7.94 26.21 -4.70
N VAL A 127 8.60 26.50 -3.58
CA VAL A 127 10.02 26.80 -3.55
C VAL A 127 10.75 25.68 -2.82
N ILE A 128 11.85 25.23 -3.40
CA ILE A 128 12.85 24.40 -2.72
C ILE A 128 14.18 25.17 -2.69
N LYS A 129 15.11 24.73 -1.85
CA LYS A 129 16.39 25.43 -1.64
C LYS A 129 17.28 25.46 -2.91
N ALA A 130 17.02 24.58 -3.88
CA ALA A 130 17.93 24.22 -4.97
C ALA A 130 18.73 25.40 -5.56
N ASP A 131 20.05 25.33 -5.37
CA ASP A 131 21.04 26.02 -6.21
C ASP A 131 21.55 25.04 -7.29
N LYS A 132 22.17 25.53 -8.36
CA LYS A 132 22.54 24.81 -9.59
C LYS A 132 23.58 23.67 -9.40
N GLY A 133 23.28 22.62 -8.64
CA GLY A 133 24.16 21.49 -8.30
C GLY A 133 23.52 20.09 -8.38
N ASN A 134 24.32 19.06 -8.12
CA ASN A 134 24.01 17.62 -8.34
C ASN A 134 23.03 16.96 -7.35
N SER A 135 22.43 17.70 -6.40
CA SER A 135 21.44 17.15 -5.46
C SER A 135 20.04 17.61 -5.88
N VAL A 136 19.26 16.69 -6.43
CA VAL A 136 17.95 16.99 -7.06
C VAL A 136 16.81 17.25 -6.07
N TRP A 137 17.03 17.05 -4.76
CA TRP A 137 16.00 17.15 -3.71
C TRP A 137 16.32 18.13 -2.57
N GLU A 138 17.26 19.07 -2.74
CA GLU A 138 17.67 19.97 -1.64
C GLU A 138 16.52 20.80 -1.07
N GLY A 139 16.39 20.80 0.26
CA GLY A 139 15.31 21.44 1.01
C GLY A 139 14.04 20.59 1.07
N TYR A 140 13.67 19.90 -0.02
CA TYR A 140 12.55 18.96 -0.05
C TYR A 140 12.87 17.69 0.74
N GLY A 141 14.04 17.11 0.51
CA GLY A 141 14.50 15.87 1.13
C GLY A 141 14.17 14.60 0.35
N ALA A 142 14.80 13.50 0.76
CA ALA A 142 14.56 12.18 0.21
C ALA A 142 14.74 11.09 1.27
N TYR A 143 14.05 9.97 1.08
CA TYR A 143 14.19 8.81 1.96
C TYR A 143 15.61 8.24 1.86
N GLN A 144 16.21 7.85 3.00
CA GLN A 144 17.62 7.44 3.04
C GLN A 144 17.80 5.95 3.41
N PRO A 145 18.83 5.27 2.86
CA PRO A 145 19.32 4.02 3.41
C PRO A 145 19.82 4.26 4.83
N PHE A 146 19.52 3.35 5.76
CA PHE A 146 20.05 3.47 7.12
C PHE A 146 21.45 2.89 7.19
N GLY A 147 21.62 1.66 6.74
CA GLY A 147 22.93 1.02 6.63
C GLY A 147 22.83 -0.45 6.21
N ASP A 148 23.95 -1.13 6.38
CA ASP A 148 24.16 -2.51 5.96
C ASP A 148 24.78 -3.31 7.10
N LEU A 149 24.28 -4.52 7.28
CA LEU A 149 24.84 -5.53 8.18
C LEU A 149 25.41 -6.66 7.34
N PHE A 150 26.71 -6.89 7.52
CA PHE A 150 27.45 -7.99 6.89
C PHE A 150 27.79 -9.05 7.93
N VAL A 151 27.49 -10.31 7.61
CA VAL A 151 27.82 -11.46 8.46
C VAL A 151 28.55 -12.50 7.63
N ARG A 152 29.85 -12.64 7.90
CA ARG A 152 30.74 -13.56 7.19
C ARG A 152 31.00 -14.80 8.03
N PRO A 153 30.44 -15.98 7.71
CA PRO A 153 30.95 -17.24 8.23
C PRO A 153 32.33 -17.52 7.62
N GLN A 154 33.32 -17.85 8.44
CA GLN A 154 34.61 -18.33 7.95
C GLN A 154 34.48 -19.82 7.63
N SER A 155 34.15 -20.10 6.38
CA SER A 155 34.10 -21.45 5.80
C SER A 155 34.84 -21.45 4.48
N SER A 156 35.53 -22.54 4.16
CA SER A 156 36.10 -22.79 2.83
C SER A 156 35.21 -23.74 2.02
N GLY A 157 35.50 -23.89 0.72
CA GLY A 157 34.86 -24.88 -0.15
C GLY A 157 33.64 -24.38 -0.94
N SER A 158 33.28 -25.16 -1.97
CA SER A 158 32.14 -24.84 -2.83
C SER A 158 30.81 -25.21 -2.16
N PRO A 159 29.78 -24.34 -2.24
CA PRO A 159 28.47 -24.60 -1.67
C PRO A 159 27.70 -25.67 -2.46
N SER A 160 26.86 -26.42 -1.77
CA SER A 160 25.86 -27.32 -2.35
C SER A 160 24.51 -27.19 -1.64
N ASN A 161 23.44 -27.71 -2.26
CA ASN A 161 22.07 -27.69 -1.71
C ASN A 161 21.61 -26.30 -1.25
N TYR A 162 22.01 -25.26 -2.01
CA TYR A 162 21.64 -23.90 -1.68
C TYR A 162 20.15 -23.66 -1.91
N SER A 163 19.50 -22.98 -0.96
CA SER A 163 18.18 -22.40 -1.14
C SER A 163 18.06 -21.13 -0.31
N ARG A 164 17.42 -20.10 -0.87
CA ARG A 164 16.90 -18.97 -0.11
C ARG A 164 15.41 -18.82 -0.39
N GLU A 165 14.64 -18.57 0.65
CA GLU A 165 13.19 -18.42 0.54
C GLU A 165 12.66 -17.32 1.47
N LEU A 166 11.51 -16.76 1.09
CA LEU A 166 10.66 -15.92 1.91
C LEU A 166 9.28 -16.57 1.95
N ASN A 167 8.94 -17.15 3.11
CA ASN A 167 7.62 -17.70 3.38
C ASN A 167 6.70 -16.56 3.81
N ILE A 168 5.83 -16.13 2.90
CA ILE A 168 4.95 -14.98 3.12
C ILE A 168 3.73 -15.33 3.97
N SER A 169 3.43 -16.61 4.19
CA SER A 169 2.39 -16.99 5.17
C SER A 169 2.82 -16.80 6.62
N LYS A 170 4.14 -16.81 6.86
CA LYS A 170 4.74 -16.66 8.19
C LYS A 170 5.52 -15.36 8.35
N GLY A 171 5.83 -14.66 7.26
CA GLY A 171 6.74 -13.50 7.29
C GLY A 171 8.15 -13.90 7.73
N ILE A 172 8.61 -15.10 7.35
CA ILE A 172 9.92 -15.65 7.72
C ILE A 172 10.72 -15.93 6.47
N ALA A 173 11.94 -15.41 6.43
CA ALA A 173 12.93 -15.75 5.44
C ALA A 173 13.89 -16.83 5.94
N THR A 174 14.36 -17.67 5.04
CA THR A 174 15.28 -18.76 5.36
C THR A 174 16.34 -18.92 4.28
N VAL A 175 17.59 -19.15 4.70
CA VAL A 175 18.70 -19.51 3.80
C VAL A 175 19.30 -20.83 4.28
N LYS A 176 19.53 -21.77 3.38
CA LYS A 176 20.14 -23.08 3.66
C LYS A 176 21.20 -23.39 2.63
N TYR A 177 22.30 -23.98 3.05
CA TYR A 177 23.35 -24.51 2.17
C TYR A 177 24.27 -25.43 2.95
N ILE A 178 25.09 -26.20 2.22
CA ILE A 178 26.14 -27.05 2.79
C ILE A 178 27.50 -26.59 2.24
N THR A 179 28.46 -26.40 3.13
CA THR A 179 29.88 -26.14 2.78
C THR A 179 30.76 -27.07 3.60
N GLU A 180 31.67 -27.81 2.93
CA GLU A 180 32.59 -28.77 3.58
C GLU A 180 31.89 -29.82 4.48
N GLY A 181 30.66 -30.20 4.13
CA GLY A 181 29.87 -31.15 4.91
C GLY A 181 29.18 -30.55 6.14
N VAL A 182 29.35 -29.25 6.41
CA VAL A 182 28.62 -28.50 7.44
C VAL A 182 27.33 -27.93 6.85
N SER A 183 26.21 -28.21 7.48
CA SER A 183 24.92 -27.63 7.16
C SER A 183 24.80 -26.25 7.80
N HIS A 184 24.45 -25.24 7.01
CA HIS A 184 24.16 -23.90 7.47
C HIS A 184 22.68 -23.59 7.30
N LYS A 185 22.06 -22.99 8.32
CA LYS A 185 20.70 -22.44 8.27
C LYS A 185 20.71 -21.00 8.76
N ARG A 186 19.98 -20.14 8.07
CA ARG A 186 19.71 -18.77 8.53
C ARG A 186 18.20 -18.55 8.54
N GLU A 187 17.68 -17.86 9.55
CA GLU A 187 16.25 -17.56 9.71
C GLU A 187 16.08 -16.09 10.09
N TYR A 188 15.30 -15.35 9.29
CA TYR A 188 15.10 -13.90 9.44
C TYR A 188 13.62 -13.55 9.55
N PHE A 189 13.27 -12.63 10.44
CA PHE A 189 11.92 -12.07 10.52
C PHE A 189 11.94 -10.66 11.12
N ALA A 190 10.88 -9.91 10.86
CA ALA A 190 10.71 -8.54 11.32
C ALA A 190 9.54 -8.50 12.30
N ASN A 191 9.84 -8.53 13.60
CA ASN A 191 8.83 -8.58 14.65
C ASN A 191 8.27 -7.15 14.89
N TYR A 192 6.99 -6.96 14.57
CA TYR A 192 6.28 -5.69 14.79
C TYR A 192 6.05 -5.37 16.28
N PRO A 193 5.51 -6.27 17.12
CA PRO A 193 5.18 -5.93 18.51
C PRO A 193 6.38 -5.46 19.34
N SER A 194 7.57 -6.01 19.09
CA SER A 194 8.84 -5.67 19.74
C SER A 194 9.74 -4.75 18.91
N ARG A 195 9.29 -4.25 17.75
CA ARG A 195 10.02 -3.29 16.90
C ARG A 195 11.46 -3.69 16.58
N THR A 196 11.69 -4.96 16.24
CA THR A 196 13.05 -5.48 15.99
C THR A 196 13.10 -6.38 14.75
N LEU A 197 14.20 -6.31 14.02
CA LEU A 197 14.57 -7.32 13.03
C LEU A 197 15.42 -8.39 13.73
N VAL A 198 15.12 -9.66 13.47
CA VAL A 198 15.81 -10.81 14.06
C VAL A 198 16.52 -11.59 12.97
N PHE A 199 17.80 -11.87 13.17
CA PHE A 199 18.61 -12.69 12.26
C PHE A 199 19.31 -13.80 13.03
N ARG A 200 18.94 -15.05 12.77
CA ARG A 200 19.58 -16.22 13.39
C ARG A 200 20.41 -16.98 12.38
N PHE A 201 21.65 -17.28 12.72
CA PHE A 201 22.60 -18.07 11.95
C PHE A 201 22.91 -19.33 12.74
N GLN A 202 22.78 -20.49 12.11
CA GLN A 202 22.98 -21.79 12.72
C GLN A 202 23.86 -22.67 11.83
N ASN A 203 24.67 -23.52 12.47
CA ASN A 203 25.42 -24.57 11.79
C ASN A 203 25.60 -25.81 12.67
N ASP A 204 25.86 -26.95 12.04
CA ASP A 204 26.06 -28.25 12.71
C ASP A 204 27.53 -28.67 12.86
N ASN A 205 28.48 -27.75 12.67
CA ASN A 205 29.90 -28.05 12.83
C ASN A 205 30.21 -28.38 14.31
N PRO A 206 30.76 -29.57 14.65
CA PRO A 206 31.08 -29.92 16.04
C PRO A 206 32.06 -28.96 16.74
N GLN A 207 32.87 -28.21 15.99
CA GLN A 207 33.81 -27.21 16.50
C GLN A 207 33.25 -25.78 16.48
N GLY A 208 32.03 -25.60 15.99
CA GLY A 208 31.44 -24.31 15.65
C GLY A 208 32.10 -23.66 14.43
N VAL A 209 31.56 -22.51 14.02
CA VAL A 209 32.04 -21.69 12.92
C VAL A 209 32.43 -20.32 13.44
N ASP A 210 33.50 -19.75 12.90
CA ASP A 210 33.88 -18.39 13.20
C ASP A 210 33.05 -17.41 12.36
N TYR A 211 32.52 -16.36 12.97
CA TYR A 211 31.78 -15.30 12.28
C TYR A 211 32.51 -13.97 12.42
N VAL A 212 32.47 -13.17 11.35
CA VAL A 212 32.90 -11.77 11.37
C VAL A 212 31.72 -10.89 11.00
N LEU A 213 31.36 -9.97 11.90
CA LEU A 213 30.28 -9.02 11.71
C LEU A 213 30.85 -7.64 11.42
N ARG A 214 30.23 -6.93 10.49
CA ARG A 214 30.54 -5.53 10.17
C ARG A 214 29.25 -4.79 9.87
N GLN A 215 29.13 -3.58 10.40
CA GLN A 215 28.06 -2.65 10.06
C GLN A 215 28.64 -1.48 9.27
N THR A 216 27.95 -1.02 8.23
CA THR A 216 28.31 0.18 7.47
C THR A 216 27.10 1.02 7.14
N THR A 217 27.35 2.22 6.63
CA THR A 217 26.33 3.15 6.14
C THR A 217 26.97 4.11 5.14
N GLU A 218 26.15 4.65 4.24
CA GLU A 218 26.55 5.69 3.28
C GLU A 218 26.78 7.06 3.97
N HIS A 219 26.38 7.20 5.24
CA HIS A 219 26.47 8.44 6.00
C HIS A 219 27.83 8.61 6.69
N LYS A 220 28.46 9.78 6.53
CA LYS A 220 29.85 10.03 7.00
C LYS A 220 30.00 10.31 8.50
N ASN A 221 29.03 10.98 9.11
CA ASN A 221 29.12 11.48 10.50
C ASN A 221 28.61 10.44 11.50
N VAL A 222 29.24 9.27 11.52
CA VAL A 222 28.75 8.09 12.23
C VAL A 222 29.87 7.44 13.03
N ASP A 223 29.58 7.14 14.30
CA ASP A 223 30.40 6.28 15.15
C ASP A 223 29.81 4.87 15.18
N ILE A 224 30.66 3.86 15.04
CA ILE A 224 30.30 2.45 15.20
C ILE A 224 31.19 1.86 16.29
N SER A 225 30.58 1.42 17.38
CA SER A 225 31.28 0.85 18.52
C SER A 225 30.57 -0.40 19.04
N TYR A 226 31.31 -1.28 19.71
CA TYR A 226 30.74 -2.42 20.43
C TYR A 226 30.84 -2.19 21.94
N LYS A 227 29.70 -2.18 22.63
CA LYS A 227 29.61 -2.00 24.09
C LYS A 227 28.40 -2.72 24.65
N ASP A 228 28.51 -3.25 25.85
CA ASP A 228 27.40 -3.88 26.58
C ASP A 228 26.64 -4.95 25.74
N GLY A 229 27.38 -5.79 25.02
CA GLY A 229 26.80 -6.84 24.16
C GLY A 229 26.19 -6.35 22.84
N GLN A 230 26.38 -5.07 22.49
CA GLN A 230 25.69 -4.42 21.37
C GLN A 230 26.68 -3.73 20.42
N LEU A 231 26.51 -3.96 19.12
CA LEU A 231 27.03 -3.05 18.10
C LEU A 231 26.09 -1.84 18.05
N VAL A 232 26.63 -0.64 18.23
CA VAL A 232 25.89 0.62 18.22
C VAL A 232 26.44 1.48 17.10
N MET A 233 25.60 1.81 16.13
CA MET A 233 25.88 2.79 15.09
C MET A 233 25.05 4.04 15.37
N SER A 234 25.69 5.17 15.64
CA SER A 234 25.01 6.44 15.94
C SER A 234 25.68 7.62 15.25
N GLY A 235 24.86 8.55 14.78
CA GLY A 235 25.34 9.73 14.07
C GLY A 235 24.22 10.72 13.78
N TYR A 236 24.46 11.56 12.78
CA TYR A 236 23.44 12.44 12.23
C TYR A 236 23.59 12.56 10.71
N LEU A 237 22.49 12.84 10.01
CA LEU A 237 22.53 13.19 8.59
C LEU A 237 23.23 14.53 8.41
N GLU A 238 24.20 14.60 7.49
CA GLU A 238 24.95 15.84 7.21
C GLU A 238 24.03 16.98 6.76
N ASN A 239 23.00 16.62 6.01
CA ASN A 239 22.03 17.50 5.38
C ASN A 239 21.19 18.32 6.38
N ASN A 240 20.50 17.65 7.31
CA ASN A 240 19.52 18.29 8.21
C ASN A 240 19.80 18.08 9.71
N ARG A 241 20.94 17.47 10.04
CA ARG A 241 21.35 17.14 11.41
C ARG A 241 20.40 16.18 12.16
N MET A 242 19.50 15.51 11.46
CA MET A 242 18.65 14.46 12.04
C MET A 242 19.51 13.40 12.71
N GLY A 243 19.39 13.27 14.04
CA GLY A 243 20.09 12.26 14.81
C GLY A 243 19.51 10.88 14.58
N PHE A 244 20.36 9.87 14.46
CA PHE A 244 19.93 8.48 14.33
C PHE A 244 20.83 7.51 15.12
N GLU A 245 20.25 6.39 15.53
CA GLU A 245 20.96 5.29 16.19
C GLU A 245 20.34 3.95 15.75
N SER A 246 21.20 2.97 15.47
CA SER A 246 20.82 1.56 15.49
C SER A 246 21.59 0.80 16.55
N ARG A 247 20.98 -0.25 17.07
CA ARG A 247 21.57 -1.19 18.02
C ARG A 247 21.37 -2.59 17.51
N VAL A 248 22.45 -3.37 17.48
CA VAL A 248 22.44 -4.80 17.18
C VAL A 248 22.95 -5.55 18.41
N VAL A 249 22.05 -6.22 19.12
CA VAL A 249 22.44 -7.20 20.15
C VAL A 249 23.06 -8.42 19.48
N VAL A 250 24.18 -8.90 20.02
CA VAL A 250 24.89 -10.07 19.51
C VAL A 250 24.85 -11.19 20.55
N GLU A 251 23.96 -12.17 20.35
CA GLU A 251 23.88 -13.38 21.18
C GLU A 251 24.57 -14.55 20.46
N SER A 252 25.44 -15.26 21.16
CA SER A 252 26.17 -16.40 20.58
C SER A 252 26.54 -17.43 21.64
N ASP A 253 26.59 -18.70 21.23
CA ASP A 253 27.19 -19.79 22.01
C ASP A 253 28.74 -19.86 21.86
N GLY A 254 29.29 -19.13 20.90
CA GLY A 254 30.73 -18.97 20.70
C GLY A 254 31.35 -17.83 21.51
N LYS A 255 32.68 -17.70 21.43
CA LYS A 255 33.45 -16.65 22.11
C LYS A 255 33.45 -15.35 21.30
N ILE A 256 32.81 -14.31 21.82
CA ILE A 256 32.88 -12.96 21.26
C ILE A 256 34.24 -12.33 21.60
N LEU A 257 34.97 -11.87 20.58
CA LEU A 257 36.27 -11.20 20.70
C LEU A 257 36.10 -9.67 20.76
N PRO A 258 37.12 -8.93 21.21
CA PRO A 258 37.10 -7.47 21.17
C PRO A 258 36.80 -6.92 19.77
N PHE A 259 36.07 -5.82 19.72
CA PHE A 259 35.80 -5.10 18.48
C PHE A 259 37.04 -4.33 18.04
N THR A 260 37.57 -4.69 16.87
CA THR A 260 38.83 -4.16 16.32
C THR A 260 38.65 -3.85 14.85
N ASP A 261 39.16 -2.71 14.38
CA ASP A 261 39.13 -2.31 12.97
C ASP A 261 37.73 -2.37 12.31
N GLY A 262 36.71 -1.96 13.07
CA GLY A 262 35.32 -1.92 12.59
C GLY A 262 34.65 -3.30 12.48
N LYS A 263 35.23 -4.34 13.07
CA LYS A 263 34.75 -5.73 12.97
C LYS A 263 34.58 -6.37 14.34
N LEU A 264 33.49 -7.12 14.51
CA LEU A 264 33.28 -7.99 15.67
C LEU A 264 33.49 -9.43 15.24
N SER A 265 34.40 -10.14 15.90
CA SER A 265 34.66 -11.56 15.62
C SER A 265 34.01 -12.43 16.70
N VAL A 266 33.37 -13.51 16.28
CA VAL A 266 32.77 -14.53 17.15
C VAL A 266 33.41 -15.87 16.79
N LYS A 267 34.05 -16.53 17.74
CA LYS A 267 34.80 -17.78 17.51
C LYS A 267 34.01 -19.01 17.93
N SER A 268 34.08 -20.08 17.15
CA SER A 268 33.50 -21.39 17.47
C SER A 268 32.01 -21.34 17.84
N ALA A 269 31.18 -20.66 17.05
CA ALA A 269 29.74 -20.56 17.30
C ALA A 269 28.93 -21.55 16.44
N ASN A 270 27.98 -22.25 17.06
CA ASN A 270 26.94 -23.00 16.35
C ASN A 270 25.67 -22.17 16.17
N ASN A 271 25.43 -21.20 17.05
CA ASN A 271 24.29 -20.30 17.01
C ASN A 271 24.76 -18.86 17.21
N LEU A 272 24.42 -17.99 16.26
CA LEU A 272 24.58 -16.54 16.35
C LEU A 272 23.23 -15.89 16.07
N THR A 273 22.69 -15.14 17.03
CA THR A 273 21.42 -14.42 16.88
C THR A 273 21.66 -12.93 17.03
N LEU A 274 21.15 -12.16 16.07
CA LEU A 274 21.26 -10.72 15.99
C LEU A 274 19.87 -10.10 16.11
N TYR A 275 19.72 -9.14 17.02
CA TYR A 275 18.49 -8.37 17.15
C TYR A 275 18.78 -6.90 16.86
N LEU A 276 18.21 -6.39 15.76
CA LEU A 276 18.44 -5.03 15.29
C LEU A 276 17.21 -4.16 15.58
N THR A 277 17.43 -3.01 16.19
CA THR A 277 16.48 -1.89 16.23
C THR A 277 17.15 -0.62 15.74
N ALA A 278 16.38 0.28 15.15
CA ALA A 278 16.85 1.60 14.76
C ALA A 278 15.77 2.65 15.01
N SER A 279 16.20 3.91 15.19
CA SER A 279 15.29 5.06 15.28
C SER A 279 16.02 6.37 15.01
N THR A 280 15.26 7.40 14.65
CA THR A 280 15.75 8.77 14.47
C THR A 280 15.08 9.74 15.45
N ASP A 281 15.63 10.95 15.57
CA ASP A 281 15.01 12.03 16.34
C ASP A 281 13.73 12.62 15.72
N TYR A 282 13.27 12.10 14.58
CA TYR A 282 12.04 12.53 13.93
C TYR A 282 10.81 12.36 14.84
N LYS A 283 9.96 13.37 14.83
CA LYS A 283 8.67 13.36 15.52
C LYS A 283 7.64 14.01 14.60
N ASN A 284 6.53 13.37 14.29
CA ASN A 284 5.53 13.94 13.36
C ASN A 284 4.70 15.05 14.04
N GLU A 285 5.35 16.19 14.31
CA GLU A 285 4.80 17.35 14.99
C GLU A 285 5.19 18.63 14.25
N TYR A 286 4.23 19.19 13.51
CA TYR A 286 4.35 20.49 12.88
C TYR A 286 4.52 21.60 13.94
N PRO A 287 5.44 22.56 13.75
CA PRO A 287 6.27 22.77 12.57
C PRO A 287 7.74 22.33 12.76
N HIS A 288 8.04 21.46 13.75
CA HIS A 288 9.42 21.18 14.18
C HIS A 288 9.98 19.88 13.60
N TYR A 289 9.16 18.84 13.57
CA TYR A 289 9.49 17.52 13.04
C TYR A 289 10.68 16.77 13.69
N SER A 290 11.09 17.18 14.89
CA SER A 290 12.24 16.64 15.60
C SER A 290 12.01 16.56 17.11
N GLY A 291 12.94 15.95 17.84
CA GLY A 291 12.93 15.89 19.30
C GLY A 291 12.44 14.57 19.90
N ARG A 292 12.27 13.51 19.10
CA ARG A 292 12.05 12.16 19.64
C ARG A 292 13.30 11.72 20.41
N LYS A 293 13.11 11.13 21.59
CA LYS A 293 14.20 10.55 22.38
C LYS A 293 14.64 9.18 21.84
N TYR A 294 15.18 9.17 20.63
CA TYR A 294 15.44 7.97 19.83
C TYR A 294 16.42 6.99 20.49
N LYS A 295 17.48 7.48 21.13
CA LYS A 295 18.41 6.63 21.89
C LYS A 295 17.74 5.94 23.09
N GLU A 296 16.85 6.63 23.79
CA GLU A 296 16.08 6.03 24.90
C GLU A 296 15.08 5.00 24.37
N LEU A 297 14.42 5.28 23.24
CA LEU A 297 13.54 4.34 22.57
C LEU A 297 14.28 3.05 22.20
N ASN A 298 15.42 3.15 21.53
CA ASN A 298 16.23 1.98 21.17
C ASN A 298 16.67 1.17 22.39
N LYS A 299 17.12 1.83 23.47
CA LYS A 299 17.49 1.14 24.72
C LYS A 299 16.32 0.35 25.29
N LYS A 300 15.14 0.97 25.40
CA LYS A 300 13.93 0.31 25.89
C LYS A 300 13.49 -0.85 25.00
N THR A 301 13.61 -0.70 23.68
CA THR A 301 13.35 -1.79 22.73
C THR A 301 14.29 -2.97 22.99
N ILE A 302 15.60 -2.72 23.13
CA ILE A 302 16.58 -3.78 23.40
C ILE A 302 16.34 -4.45 24.76
N GLU A 303 16.02 -3.69 25.81
CA GLU A 303 15.65 -4.26 27.12
C GLU A 303 14.46 -5.22 27.01
N THR A 304 13.46 -4.85 26.20
CA THR A 304 12.28 -5.70 25.94
C THR A 304 12.67 -6.96 25.16
N VAL A 305 13.48 -6.83 24.11
CA VAL A 305 13.96 -7.94 23.28
C VAL A 305 14.76 -8.96 24.10
N LEU A 306 15.72 -8.49 24.90
CA LEU A 306 16.54 -9.33 25.78
C LEU A 306 15.72 -10.07 26.84
N SER A 307 14.60 -9.50 27.28
CA SER A 307 13.70 -10.17 28.25
C SER A 307 12.90 -11.34 27.67
N LYS A 308 12.79 -11.43 26.34
CA LYS A 308 11.99 -12.45 25.63
C LYS A 308 12.86 -13.57 25.05
N GLY A 309 13.99 -13.23 24.44
CA GLY A 309 14.81 -14.17 23.67
C GLY A 309 14.13 -14.64 22.37
N TYR A 310 14.85 -15.45 21.58
CA TYR A 310 14.46 -15.82 20.22
C TYR A 310 13.08 -16.49 20.12
N ASP A 311 12.84 -17.56 20.88
CA ASP A 311 11.64 -18.40 20.71
C ASP A 311 10.36 -17.62 21.04
N ALA A 312 10.40 -16.77 22.06
CA ALA A 312 9.27 -15.91 22.42
C ALA A 312 9.03 -14.80 21.37
N LEU A 313 10.09 -14.21 20.81
CA LEU A 313 9.98 -13.23 19.72
C LEU A 313 9.44 -13.85 18.43
N LEU A 314 9.84 -15.08 18.11
CA LEU A 314 9.31 -15.83 16.98
C LEU A 314 7.83 -16.16 17.19
N SER A 315 7.45 -16.63 18.38
CA SER A 315 6.05 -16.92 18.70
C SER A 315 5.17 -15.66 18.65
N GLU A 316 5.67 -14.54 19.17
CA GLU A 316 5.00 -13.23 19.10
C GLU A 316 4.85 -12.76 17.65
N HIS A 317 5.92 -12.88 16.85
CA HIS A 317 5.90 -12.55 15.43
C HIS A 317 4.85 -13.37 14.68
N LEU A 318 4.87 -14.69 14.84
CA LEU A 318 3.93 -15.58 14.17
C LEU A 318 2.48 -15.28 14.58
N THR A 319 2.24 -14.98 15.85
CA THR A 319 0.91 -14.62 16.35
C THR A 319 0.42 -13.32 15.72
N ASP A 320 1.23 -12.26 15.78
CA ASP A 320 0.89 -10.95 15.21
C ASP A 320 0.69 -11.01 13.69
N TYR A 321 1.67 -11.57 12.98
CA TYR A 321 1.69 -11.61 11.53
C TYR A 321 0.56 -12.47 10.96
N SER A 322 0.37 -13.68 11.50
CA SER A 322 -0.65 -14.60 11.00
C SER A 322 -2.06 -14.06 11.24
N ASN A 323 -2.28 -13.28 12.32
CA ASN A 323 -3.57 -12.63 12.59
C ASN A 323 -3.99 -11.64 11.49
N LEU A 324 -3.06 -11.15 10.67
CA LEU A 324 -3.33 -10.31 9.50
C LEU A 324 -3.33 -11.12 8.21
N PHE A 325 -2.27 -11.89 7.97
CA PHE A 325 -2.09 -12.57 6.69
C PHE A 325 -3.13 -13.66 6.46
N SER A 326 -3.46 -14.47 7.47
CA SER A 326 -4.40 -15.60 7.30
C SER A 326 -5.85 -15.20 7.04
N ARG A 327 -6.19 -13.91 7.19
CA ARG A 327 -7.55 -13.39 6.97
C ARG A 327 -8.05 -13.59 5.55
N VAL A 328 -7.17 -13.64 4.55
CA VAL A 328 -7.55 -13.91 3.15
C VAL A 328 -6.81 -15.13 2.63
N ASP A 329 -7.57 -16.13 2.19
CA ASP A 329 -7.06 -17.30 1.49
C ASP A 329 -7.59 -17.28 0.05
N PHE A 330 -6.69 -17.36 -0.93
CA PHE A 330 -7.04 -17.31 -2.34
C PHE A 330 -6.39 -18.48 -3.06
N THR A 331 -7.21 -19.38 -3.59
CA THR A 331 -6.78 -20.57 -4.32
C THR A 331 -7.46 -20.61 -5.68
N LEU A 332 -6.68 -20.96 -6.70
CA LEU A 332 -7.14 -21.26 -8.05
C LEU A 332 -6.75 -22.71 -8.36
N ASP A 333 -7.61 -23.42 -9.09
CA ASP A 333 -7.29 -24.76 -9.57
C ASP A 333 -6.16 -24.71 -10.61
N GLY A 334 -5.25 -25.68 -10.56
CA GLY A 334 -4.14 -25.76 -11.49
C GLY A 334 -3.08 -26.77 -11.06
N VAL A 335 -2.03 -26.91 -11.87
CA VAL A 335 -0.85 -27.70 -11.49
C VAL A 335 0.07 -26.83 -10.63
N ASP A 336 0.28 -27.27 -9.39
CA ASP A 336 1.29 -26.66 -8.50
C ASP A 336 2.70 -26.92 -9.03
N LYS A 337 3.47 -25.84 -9.20
CA LYS A 337 4.86 -25.83 -9.69
C LYS A 337 5.84 -25.46 -8.59
N ASP A 338 5.53 -25.77 -7.33
CA ASP A 338 6.34 -25.46 -6.15
C ASP A 338 7.79 -25.97 -6.20
N ASN A 339 8.06 -27.04 -6.97
CA ASN A 339 9.39 -27.58 -7.23
C ASN A 339 10.24 -26.73 -8.20
N ILE A 340 9.67 -25.71 -8.83
CA ILE A 340 10.35 -24.73 -9.69
C ILE A 340 10.53 -23.42 -8.90
N PRO A 341 11.75 -22.84 -8.83
CA PRO A 341 11.98 -21.58 -8.11
C PRO A 341 11.27 -20.41 -8.79
N THR A 342 11.00 -19.37 -8.01
CA THR A 342 10.13 -18.26 -8.40
C THR A 342 10.61 -17.54 -9.67
N ASP A 343 11.92 -17.36 -9.83
CA ASP A 343 12.51 -16.72 -11.00
C ASP A 343 12.36 -17.57 -12.28
N GLU A 344 12.49 -18.90 -12.16
CA GLU A 344 12.23 -19.84 -13.26
C GLU A 344 10.74 -19.87 -13.61
N ARG A 345 9.84 -19.90 -12.61
CA ARG A 345 8.38 -19.82 -12.82
C ARG A 345 7.97 -18.55 -13.54
N LEU A 346 8.52 -17.41 -13.11
CA LEU A 346 8.25 -16.11 -13.72
C LEU A 346 8.71 -16.05 -15.18
N ARG A 347 9.87 -16.64 -15.52
CA ARG A 347 10.31 -16.74 -16.92
C ARG A 347 9.38 -17.59 -17.77
N LEU A 348 8.91 -18.72 -17.24
CA LEU A 348 7.94 -19.59 -17.94
C LEU A 348 6.60 -18.87 -18.13
N TYR A 349 6.12 -18.17 -17.11
CA TYR A 349 4.91 -17.35 -17.17
C TYR A 349 5.04 -16.23 -18.22
N ALA A 350 6.15 -15.50 -18.21
CA ALA A 350 6.44 -14.45 -19.20
C ALA A 350 6.49 -14.97 -20.65
N SER A 351 6.83 -16.26 -20.85
CA SER A 351 6.80 -16.90 -22.18
C SER A 351 5.41 -17.38 -22.63
N GLY A 352 4.35 -17.06 -21.87
CA GLY A 352 2.96 -17.41 -22.16
C GLY A 352 2.47 -18.68 -21.46
N GLY A 353 3.21 -19.21 -20.48
CA GLY A 353 2.78 -20.35 -19.68
C GLY A 353 1.76 -19.96 -18.60
N GLU A 354 0.82 -20.86 -18.29
CA GLU A 354 -0.14 -20.68 -17.20
C GLU A 354 0.48 -21.08 -15.86
N ASP A 355 0.26 -20.27 -14.82
CA ASP A 355 0.67 -20.58 -13.46
C ASP A 355 -0.26 -19.93 -12.41
N PRO A 356 -1.46 -20.52 -12.16
CA PRO A 356 -2.43 -19.97 -11.22
C PRO A 356 -1.87 -19.79 -9.80
N TYR A 357 -0.93 -20.64 -9.38
CA TYR A 357 -0.26 -20.50 -8.08
C TYR A 357 0.72 -19.33 -8.03
N LEU A 358 1.30 -18.90 -9.16
CA LEU A 358 2.12 -17.70 -9.20
C LEU A 358 1.24 -16.44 -9.15
N GLU A 359 0.06 -16.50 -9.75
CA GLU A 359 -0.94 -15.42 -9.70
C GLU A 359 -1.47 -15.23 -8.26
N THR A 360 -1.87 -16.32 -7.58
CA THR A 360 -2.28 -16.22 -6.16
C THR A 360 -1.12 -15.84 -5.25
N LEU A 361 0.11 -16.30 -5.53
CA LEU A 361 1.31 -15.83 -4.83
C LEU A 361 1.51 -14.32 -4.99
N TYR A 362 1.30 -13.77 -6.19
CA TYR A 362 1.45 -12.34 -6.46
C TYR A 362 0.41 -11.50 -5.71
N PHE A 363 -0.86 -11.95 -5.68
CA PHE A 363 -1.91 -11.34 -4.85
C PHE A 363 -1.53 -11.32 -3.36
N GLN A 364 -1.11 -12.48 -2.83
CA GLN A 364 -0.71 -12.59 -1.43
C GLN A 364 0.58 -11.80 -1.12
N TYR A 365 1.45 -11.62 -2.11
CA TYR A 365 2.66 -10.83 -1.95
C TYR A 365 2.34 -9.35 -1.77
N GLY A 366 1.35 -8.79 -2.47
CA GLY A 366 0.88 -7.43 -2.20
C GLY A 366 0.39 -7.23 -0.77
N ARG A 367 -0.40 -8.18 -0.25
CA ARG A 367 -0.83 -8.20 1.17
C ARG A 367 0.35 -8.28 2.13
N TYR A 368 1.31 -9.19 1.88
CA TYR A 368 2.55 -9.29 2.65
C TYR A 368 3.34 -7.97 2.68
N LEU A 369 3.50 -7.33 1.52
CA LEU A 369 4.26 -6.08 1.41
C LEU A 369 3.58 -4.95 2.18
N LEU A 370 2.25 -4.89 2.18
CA LEU A 370 1.52 -3.88 2.96
C LEU A 370 1.66 -4.12 4.46
N ILE A 371 1.46 -5.36 4.94
CA ILE A 371 1.69 -5.74 6.33
C ILE A 371 3.14 -5.40 6.76
N SER A 372 4.11 -5.63 5.88
CA SER A 372 5.53 -5.42 6.17
C SER A 372 5.96 -3.95 6.14
N SER A 373 5.15 -3.06 5.56
CA SER A 373 5.51 -1.65 5.33
C SER A 373 4.55 -0.63 5.95
N SER A 374 3.37 -1.03 6.43
CA SER A 374 2.40 -0.10 7.02
C SER A 374 1.64 -0.79 8.16
N ARG A 375 1.96 -0.43 9.41
CA ARG A 375 1.33 -1.00 10.60
C ARG A 375 0.92 0.12 11.57
N PRO A 376 -0.11 -0.05 12.42
CA PRO A 376 -0.53 1.00 13.34
C PRO A 376 0.65 1.61 14.12
N GLY A 377 0.69 2.95 14.15
CA GLY A 377 1.74 3.72 14.82
C GLY A 377 3.06 3.87 14.06
N THR A 378 3.14 3.43 12.81
CA THR A 378 4.25 3.70 11.87
C THR A 378 3.93 4.92 11.00
N MET A 379 4.89 5.41 10.21
CA MET A 379 4.63 6.22 9.02
C MET A 379 4.01 5.34 7.92
N PRO A 380 3.27 5.90 6.96
CA PRO A 380 2.78 5.14 5.82
C PRO A 380 3.92 4.54 4.98
N ALA A 381 3.61 3.49 4.22
CA ALA A 381 4.42 3.04 3.09
C ALA A 381 4.63 4.19 2.08
N ASN A 382 5.88 4.43 1.67
CA ASN A 382 6.23 5.40 0.62
C ASN A 382 6.31 4.70 -0.75
N LEU A 383 6.78 5.38 -1.80
CA LEU A 383 6.92 4.82 -3.15
C LEU A 383 7.66 3.47 -3.22
N GLN A 384 8.53 3.16 -2.26
CA GLN A 384 9.28 1.90 -2.16
C GLN A 384 8.94 1.12 -0.88
N GLY A 385 7.80 1.41 -0.25
CA GLY A 385 7.36 0.83 1.01
C GLY A 385 8.21 1.31 2.18
N LYS A 386 9.24 0.52 2.51
CA LYS A 386 10.26 0.79 3.54
C LYS A 386 11.65 0.34 3.09
N TRP A 387 11.84 0.02 1.81
CA TRP A 387 13.07 -0.58 1.30
C TRP A 387 13.71 0.37 0.30
N ASN A 388 14.90 0.89 0.64
CA ASN A 388 15.67 1.78 -0.24
C ASN A 388 17.17 1.68 0.07
N ASN A 389 17.99 1.45 -0.95
CA ASN A 389 19.45 1.42 -0.83
C ASN A 389 20.16 2.66 -1.42
N MET A 390 19.42 3.69 -1.82
CA MET A 390 19.97 4.87 -2.51
C MET A 390 19.79 6.14 -1.66
N THR A 391 20.84 6.95 -1.53
CA THR A 391 20.75 8.29 -0.90
C THR A 391 20.05 9.31 -1.79
N ASN A 392 19.97 9.04 -3.09
CA ASN A 392 19.22 9.80 -4.09
C ASN A 392 18.23 8.88 -4.83
N PRO A 393 17.17 8.40 -4.17
CA PRO A 393 16.23 7.48 -4.79
C PRO A 393 15.38 8.20 -5.86
N PRO A 394 14.87 7.46 -6.86
CA PRO A 394 13.88 7.94 -7.83
C PRO A 394 12.70 8.62 -7.14
N TRP A 395 12.38 9.85 -7.59
CA TRP A 395 11.31 10.69 -7.02
C TRP A 395 11.39 10.82 -5.48
N ALA A 396 12.61 10.89 -4.94
CA ALA A 396 12.87 10.97 -3.51
C ALA A 396 12.32 9.80 -2.66
N SER A 397 11.80 8.74 -3.31
CA SER A 397 10.98 7.70 -2.68
C SER A 397 9.90 8.33 -1.76
N ASP A 398 9.25 9.38 -2.25
CA ASP A 398 8.35 10.25 -1.50
C ASP A 398 6.93 9.69 -1.26
N TYR A 399 6.02 10.55 -0.79
CA TYR A 399 4.59 10.28 -0.76
C TYR A 399 3.94 11.03 -1.93
N HIS A 400 3.74 10.32 -3.05
CA HIS A 400 3.29 10.90 -4.31
C HIS A 400 1.75 10.84 -4.45
N ALA A 401 1.08 11.99 -4.33
CA ALA A 401 -0.35 12.14 -4.09
C ALA A 401 -1.22 12.36 -5.35
N ASN A 402 -0.69 12.13 -6.55
CA ASN A 402 -1.47 12.22 -7.79
C ASN A 402 -1.79 10.84 -8.42
N ILE A 403 -1.49 9.74 -7.72
CA ILE A 403 -1.95 8.36 -7.97
C ILE A 403 -1.26 7.36 -7.02
N ASN A 404 0.05 7.49 -6.80
CA ASN A 404 0.89 6.38 -6.32
C ASN A 404 0.59 6.01 -4.87
N ILE A 405 0.56 7.00 -3.96
CA ILE A 405 0.24 6.74 -2.55
C ILE A 405 -1.19 6.23 -2.40
N GLN A 406 -2.13 6.70 -3.23
CA GLN A 406 -3.49 6.18 -3.20
C GLN A 406 -3.51 4.71 -3.64
N MET A 407 -2.79 4.40 -4.72
CA MET A 407 -2.65 3.04 -5.23
C MET A 407 -2.04 2.07 -4.22
N ILE A 408 -1.04 2.51 -3.45
CA ILE A 408 -0.41 1.70 -2.41
C ILE A 408 -1.43 1.17 -1.39
N TYR A 409 -2.51 1.93 -1.15
CA TYR A 409 -3.51 1.61 -0.12
C TYR A 409 -4.84 1.10 -0.67
N TRP A 410 -5.04 1.02 -1.99
CA TRP A 410 -6.24 0.38 -2.56
C TRP A 410 -6.52 -1.03 -2.04
N PRO A 411 -5.52 -1.93 -1.83
CA PRO A 411 -5.83 -3.25 -1.32
C PRO A 411 -6.17 -3.25 0.17
N ALA A 412 -5.86 -2.19 0.94
CA ALA A 412 -5.91 -2.23 2.41
C ALA A 412 -7.27 -2.69 2.95
N GLU A 413 -8.36 -2.11 2.45
CA GLU A 413 -9.68 -2.45 2.97
C GLU A 413 -10.23 -3.74 2.35
N ILE A 414 -10.28 -3.84 1.01
CA ILE A 414 -10.90 -4.98 0.31
C ILE A 414 -10.19 -6.31 0.58
N THR A 415 -8.89 -6.29 0.87
CA THR A 415 -8.09 -7.48 1.22
C THR A 415 -7.92 -7.70 2.73
N ASN A 416 -8.79 -7.06 3.53
CA ASN A 416 -8.96 -7.28 4.97
C ASN A 416 -7.73 -6.94 5.82
N LEU A 417 -7.14 -5.78 5.55
CA LEU A 417 -5.97 -5.19 6.23
C LEU A 417 -6.26 -3.74 6.67
N SER A 418 -7.48 -3.47 7.17
CA SER A 418 -7.93 -2.12 7.57
C SER A 418 -6.95 -1.42 8.53
N GLU A 419 -6.33 -2.14 9.45
CA GLU A 419 -5.35 -1.60 10.40
C GLU A 419 -4.05 -1.14 9.72
N CYS A 420 -3.71 -1.72 8.56
CA CYS A 420 -2.56 -1.27 7.77
C CYS A 420 -2.86 0.04 7.02
N HIS A 421 -4.11 0.51 6.99
CA HIS A 421 -4.51 1.80 6.41
C HIS A 421 -4.33 2.98 7.37
N GLU A 422 -4.37 2.72 8.68
CA GLU A 422 -4.27 3.74 9.73
C GLU A 422 -3.05 4.66 9.59
N PRO A 423 -1.83 4.18 9.26
CA PRO A 423 -0.67 5.06 9.09
C PRO A 423 -0.85 6.15 8.02
N LEU A 424 -1.54 5.85 6.92
CA LEU A 424 -1.86 6.84 5.90
C LEU A 424 -2.86 7.87 6.44
N ILE A 425 -3.89 7.42 7.16
CA ILE A 425 -4.91 8.31 7.74
C ILE A 425 -4.28 9.25 8.78
N GLU A 426 -3.37 8.75 9.63
CA GLU A 426 -2.62 9.60 10.56
C GLU A 426 -1.74 10.60 9.81
N TYR A 427 -1.04 10.17 8.76
CA TYR A 427 -0.22 11.07 7.95
C TYR A 427 -1.06 12.18 7.32
N ILE A 428 -2.22 11.83 6.74
CA ILE A 428 -3.19 12.78 6.18
C ILE A 428 -3.61 13.81 7.24
N ASP A 429 -3.98 13.38 8.44
CA ASP A 429 -4.39 14.31 9.51
C ASP A 429 -3.24 15.25 9.92
N LYS A 430 -2.01 14.73 9.97
CA LYS A 430 -0.80 15.53 10.28
C LYS A 430 -0.40 16.50 9.17
N LEU A 431 -0.84 16.29 7.92
CA LEU A 431 -0.67 17.26 6.83
C LEU A 431 -1.67 18.42 6.88
N ARG A 432 -2.74 18.35 7.68
CA ARG A 432 -3.74 19.45 7.75
C ARG A 432 -3.14 20.78 8.22
N PRO A 433 -2.37 20.88 9.33
CA PRO A 433 -1.80 22.15 9.74
C PRO A 433 -0.90 22.83 8.69
N PRO A 434 0.12 22.16 8.07
CA PRO A 434 0.88 22.77 6.98
C PRO A 434 0.01 23.00 5.73
N GLY A 435 -0.92 22.10 5.40
CA GLY A 435 -1.82 22.22 4.25
C GLY A 435 -2.76 23.42 4.32
N ARG A 436 -3.22 23.81 5.52
CA ARG A 436 -3.96 25.07 5.74
C ARG A 436 -3.11 26.29 5.43
N LYS A 437 -1.79 26.22 5.67
CA LYS A 437 -0.88 27.31 5.27
C LYS A 437 -0.82 27.40 3.76
N SER A 438 -0.65 26.28 3.06
CA SER A 438 -0.61 26.23 1.60
C SER A 438 -1.91 26.70 0.93
N ALA A 439 -3.06 26.33 1.48
CA ALA A 439 -4.37 26.80 1.00
C ALA A 439 -4.46 28.34 1.04
N ARG A 440 -4.04 28.96 2.14
CA ARG A 440 -4.01 30.43 2.27
C ARG A 440 -2.97 31.09 1.37
N ASP A 441 -1.75 30.57 1.35
CA ASP A 441 -0.63 31.20 0.66
C ASP A 441 -0.83 31.24 -0.86
N PHE A 442 -1.28 30.11 -1.46
CA PHE A 442 -1.43 29.96 -2.90
C PHE A 442 -2.81 30.33 -3.43
N PHE A 443 -3.87 30.14 -2.63
CA PHE A 443 -5.25 30.24 -3.13
C PHE A 443 -6.13 31.20 -2.35
N ASN A 444 -5.64 31.78 -1.24
CA ASN A 444 -6.44 32.58 -0.31
C ASN A 444 -7.74 31.87 0.11
N ALA A 445 -7.65 30.55 0.29
CA ALA A 445 -8.77 29.68 0.62
C ALA A 445 -8.67 29.19 2.07
N GLU A 446 -9.83 28.91 2.67
CA GLU A 446 -9.91 28.10 3.88
C GLU A 446 -9.67 26.61 3.54
N GLY A 447 -9.76 25.74 4.54
CA GLY A 447 -9.48 24.32 4.37
C GLY A 447 -7.99 23.99 4.30
N TRP A 448 -7.66 22.84 3.73
CA TRP A 448 -6.28 22.37 3.59
C TRP A 448 -6.07 21.72 2.23
N ILE A 449 -4.84 21.79 1.75
CA ILE A 449 -4.42 21.16 0.50
C ILE A 449 -3.13 20.39 0.67
N VAL A 450 -2.91 19.48 -0.26
CA VAL A 450 -1.61 18.96 -0.65
C VAL A 450 -1.58 18.95 -2.18
N ASN A 451 -0.38 18.92 -2.75
CA ASN A 451 -0.19 18.71 -4.18
C ASN A 451 0.54 17.38 -4.41
N THR A 452 1.06 17.16 -5.63
CA THR A 452 1.66 15.89 -6.05
C THR A 452 2.73 15.35 -5.10
N MET A 453 3.70 16.15 -4.69
CA MET A 453 4.86 15.67 -3.92
C MET A 453 4.69 16.01 -2.43
N ASN A 454 4.70 15.00 -1.55
CA ASN A 454 4.69 15.22 -0.10
C ASN A 454 5.83 14.45 0.60
N ASN A 455 6.30 14.99 1.72
CA ASN A 455 7.39 14.43 2.52
C ASN A 455 7.01 14.31 4.02
N PRO A 456 7.87 13.75 4.88
CA PRO A 456 7.61 13.70 6.33
C PRO A 456 7.59 15.05 7.06
N PHE A 457 8.02 16.13 6.39
CA PHE A 457 8.19 17.47 6.96
C PHE A 457 7.08 18.43 6.53
N GLY A 458 5.93 17.92 6.10
CA GLY A 458 4.76 18.73 5.73
C GLY A 458 4.98 19.63 4.52
N TYR A 459 5.65 19.13 3.49
CA TYR A 459 5.62 19.78 2.17
C TYR A 459 4.24 19.60 1.56
N THR A 460 3.46 20.68 1.53
CA THR A 460 2.06 20.69 1.06
C THR A 460 1.81 21.68 -0.06
N ALA A 461 2.79 22.55 -0.36
CA ALA A 461 2.76 23.47 -1.48
C ALA A 461 2.68 22.73 -2.84
N PRO A 462 2.26 23.39 -3.92
CA PRO A 462 2.54 22.93 -5.27
C PRO A 462 4.03 22.63 -5.44
N GLY A 463 4.38 21.66 -6.27
CA GLY A 463 5.79 21.40 -6.59
C GLY A 463 6.46 22.61 -7.26
N TRP A 464 7.77 22.54 -7.40
CA TRP A 464 8.60 23.61 -8.01
C TRP A 464 8.56 23.64 -9.55
N GLY A 465 7.56 22.99 -10.15
CA GLY A 465 7.26 23.03 -11.57
C GLY A 465 5.79 22.72 -11.80
N PHE A 466 5.14 23.46 -12.69
CA PHE A 466 3.69 23.36 -12.89
C PHE A 466 3.24 22.00 -13.48
N PRO A 467 3.82 21.47 -14.59
CA PRO A 467 3.31 20.28 -15.29
C PRO A 467 3.37 18.94 -14.53
N TRP A 468 3.84 18.93 -13.30
CA TRP A 468 3.91 17.72 -12.48
C TRP A 468 3.65 18.04 -11.01
N GLY A 469 3.98 19.26 -10.56
CA GLY A 469 3.86 19.67 -9.18
C GLY A 469 2.52 20.32 -8.82
N PHE A 470 1.76 20.86 -9.78
CA PHE A 470 0.48 21.50 -9.52
C PHE A 470 -0.66 20.49 -9.62
N PHE A 471 -1.22 20.10 -8.48
CA PHE A 471 -2.36 19.18 -8.39
C PHE A 471 -3.16 19.49 -7.12
N PRO A 472 -4.07 20.48 -7.16
CA PRO A 472 -4.76 20.96 -5.96
C PRO A 472 -5.71 19.92 -5.36
N ALA A 473 -6.02 18.85 -6.08
CA ALA A 473 -6.94 17.79 -5.67
C ALA A 473 -6.34 16.73 -4.74
N GLY A 474 -5.04 16.77 -4.43
CA GLY A 474 -4.40 15.72 -3.63
C GLY A 474 -5.05 15.51 -2.26
N ALA A 475 -5.45 16.59 -1.56
CA ALA A 475 -6.11 16.48 -0.25
C ALA A 475 -7.52 15.89 -0.34
N ALA A 476 -8.25 16.18 -1.41
CA ALA A 476 -9.56 15.61 -1.65
C ALA A 476 -9.48 14.14 -2.08
N TRP A 477 -8.45 13.74 -2.83
CA TRP A 477 -8.22 12.32 -3.12
C TRP A 477 -7.75 11.56 -1.88
N TYR A 478 -6.87 12.12 -1.04
CA TYR A 478 -6.57 11.54 0.27
C TYR A 478 -7.84 11.34 1.11
N SER A 479 -8.77 12.28 1.04
CA SER A 479 -10.05 12.19 1.73
C SER A 479 -10.94 11.02 1.24
N ARG A 480 -10.70 10.48 0.03
CA ARG A 480 -11.32 9.21 -0.39
C ARG A 480 -10.87 8.05 0.51
N HIS A 481 -9.59 7.96 0.84
CA HIS A 481 -9.08 6.92 1.74
C HIS A 481 -9.68 7.01 3.15
N VAL A 482 -9.82 8.24 3.64
CA VAL A 482 -10.49 8.54 4.92
C VAL A 482 -11.95 8.07 4.90
N TRP A 483 -12.67 8.32 3.80
CA TRP A 483 -14.04 7.84 3.63
C TRP A 483 -14.12 6.32 3.48
N GLU A 484 -13.24 5.71 2.68
CA GLU A 484 -13.21 4.26 2.45
C GLU A 484 -12.98 3.50 3.76
N HIS A 485 -12.09 3.99 4.64
CA HIS A 485 -11.90 3.37 5.95
C HIS A 485 -13.20 3.31 6.76
N TYR A 486 -14.01 4.38 6.73
CA TYR A 486 -15.34 4.36 7.31
C TYR A 486 -16.29 3.42 6.56
N GLU A 487 -16.37 3.48 5.23
CA GLU A 487 -17.28 2.62 4.46
C GLU A 487 -16.99 1.13 4.66
N PHE A 488 -15.73 0.74 4.86
CA PHE A 488 -15.35 -0.65 5.10
C PHE A 488 -15.35 -1.06 6.57
N SER A 489 -15.30 -0.13 7.53
CA SER A 489 -15.38 -0.45 8.97
C SER A 489 -16.78 -0.31 9.55
N GLY A 490 -17.59 0.62 9.04
CA GLY A 490 -18.82 1.07 9.69
C GLY A 490 -18.59 1.88 10.98
N ASP A 491 -17.35 2.25 11.31
CA ASP A 491 -17.01 2.91 12.57
C ASP A 491 -17.43 4.39 12.57
N ARG A 492 -18.62 4.64 13.12
CA ARG A 492 -19.18 5.99 13.29
C ARG A 492 -18.37 6.87 14.24
N ASN A 493 -17.65 6.30 15.21
CA ASN A 493 -16.79 7.09 16.10
C ASN A 493 -15.57 7.57 15.35
N TYR A 494 -14.90 6.70 14.59
CA TYR A 494 -13.84 7.09 13.67
C TYR A 494 -14.30 8.21 12.73
N LEU A 495 -15.46 8.03 12.08
CA LEU A 495 -15.99 9.04 11.17
C LEU A 495 -16.22 10.37 11.88
N LYS A 496 -16.82 10.37 13.08
CA LYS A 496 -17.10 11.59 13.83
C LYS A 496 -15.84 12.31 14.32
N GLU A 497 -14.89 11.58 14.88
CA GLU A 497 -13.75 12.14 15.61
C GLU A 497 -12.56 12.46 14.70
N LYS A 498 -12.38 11.71 13.62
CA LYS A 498 -11.22 11.83 12.73
C LYS A 498 -11.64 12.03 11.27
N GLY A 499 -12.46 11.14 10.73
CA GLY A 499 -12.73 11.11 9.29
C GLY A 499 -13.41 12.37 8.76
N TYR A 500 -14.57 12.71 9.31
CA TYR A 500 -15.37 13.86 8.92
C TYR A 500 -14.64 15.20 9.09
N PRO A 501 -13.94 15.49 10.22
CA PRO A 501 -13.12 16.71 10.32
C PRO A 501 -12.07 16.88 9.22
N ILE A 502 -11.41 15.79 8.79
CA ILE A 502 -10.44 15.84 7.68
C ILE A 502 -11.14 16.17 6.36
N MET A 503 -12.20 15.42 6.05
CA MET A 503 -12.94 15.57 4.78
C MET A 503 -13.62 16.94 4.68
N LYS A 504 -14.20 17.44 5.77
CA LYS A 504 -14.89 18.74 5.84
C LYS A 504 -13.96 19.88 5.44
N GLU A 505 -12.74 19.90 5.96
CA GLU A 505 -11.77 20.95 5.61
C GLU A 505 -11.26 20.81 4.17
N ALA A 506 -11.12 19.60 3.64
CA ALA A 506 -10.78 19.42 2.23
C ALA A 506 -11.92 19.89 1.31
N ALA A 507 -13.18 19.63 1.67
CA ALA A 507 -14.35 20.14 0.96
C ALA A 507 -14.46 21.68 1.04
N GLN A 508 -14.11 22.27 2.18
CA GLN A 508 -14.12 23.73 2.34
C GLN A 508 -13.13 24.41 1.37
N PHE A 509 -11.95 23.84 1.17
CA PHE A 509 -11.01 24.36 0.16
C PHE A 509 -11.66 24.45 -1.22
N TRP A 510 -12.36 23.40 -1.66
CA TRP A 510 -13.02 23.38 -2.97
C TRP A 510 -14.18 24.37 -3.07
N LEU A 511 -14.94 24.61 -2.00
CA LEU A 511 -15.96 25.66 -1.99
C LEU A 511 -15.37 27.06 -2.26
N ASP A 512 -14.16 27.32 -1.77
CA ASP A 512 -13.48 28.61 -1.95
C ASP A 512 -12.69 28.68 -3.28
N TYR A 513 -12.22 27.53 -3.78
CA TYR A 513 -11.35 27.47 -4.93
C TYR A 513 -12.10 27.49 -6.27
N LEU A 514 -13.24 26.81 -6.36
CA LEU A 514 -14.04 26.72 -7.58
C LEU A 514 -14.49 28.10 -8.07
N THR A 515 -14.53 28.28 -9.39
CA THR A 515 -15.05 29.49 -10.05
C THR A 515 -16.14 29.12 -11.03
N GLU A 516 -17.11 30.02 -11.25
CA GLU A 516 -18.10 29.85 -12.32
C GLU A 516 -17.44 30.10 -13.68
N ASP A 517 -17.75 29.25 -14.66
CA ASP A 517 -17.40 29.44 -16.05
C ASP A 517 -18.44 30.27 -16.81
N GLU A 518 -18.26 30.45 -18.11
CA GLU A 518 -19.15 31.23 -18.98
C GLU A 518 -20.59 30.69 -19.06
N ASP A 519 -20.78 29.40 -18.76
CA ASP A 519 -22.08 28.72 -18.74
C ASP A 519 -22.68 28.66 -17.31
N GLY A 520 -21.98 29.19 -16.31
CA GLY A 520 -22.38 29.21 -14.91
C GLY A 520 -22.09 27.92 -14.14
N PHE A 521 -21.31 26.99 -14.72
CA PHE A 521 -20.84 25.79 -14.02
C PHE A 521 -19.62 26.08 -13.16
N LEU A 522 -19.51 25.43 -12.01
CA LEU A 522 -18.33 25.48 -11.17
C LEU A 522 -17.21 24.61 -11.76
N VAL A 523 -16.06 25.22 -12.01
CA VAL A 523 -14.84 24.60 -12.55
C VAL A 523 -13.61 24.88 -11.68
N SER A 524 -12.59 24.04 -11.83
CA SER A 524 -11.25 24.28 -11.28
C SER A 524 -10.46 25.19 -12.22
N SER A 525 -9.94 26.31 -11.72
CA SER A 525 -9.14 27.26 -12.52
C SER A 525 -8.07 27.95 -11.63
N PRO A 526 -6.77 27.78 -11.92
CA PRO A 526 -6.18 26.91 -12.95
C PRO A 526 -6.33 25.41 -12.62
N SER A 527 -6.39 24.56 -13.62
CA SER A 527 -6.47 23.10 -13.47
C SER A 527 -5.39 22.40 -14.31
N TYR A 528 -5.11 21.13 -14.01
CA TYR A 528 -4.15 20.32 -14.72
C TYR A 528 -4.59 18.84 -14.72
N SER A 529 -4.48 18.14 -15.85
CA SER A 529 -4.63 16.68 -15.90
C SER A 529 -3.24 16.05 -15.77
N PRO A 530 -2.90 15.41 -14.63
CA PRO A 530 -1.62 14.74 -14.48
C PRO A 530 -1.41 13.71 -15.60
N GLU A 531 -0.34 13.72 -16.39
CA GLU A 531 0.76 14.70 -16.47
C GLU A 531 0.95 15.19 -17.92
N HIS A 532 -0.12 15.68 -18.56
CA HIS A 532 -0.08 16.16 -19.96
C HIS A 532 -1.12 17.25 -20.29
N GLY A 533 -1.13 17.72 -21.54
CA GLY A 533 -2.06 18.75 -22.06
C GLY A 533 -1.67 20.20 -21.73
N GLY A 534 -1.34 20.50 -20.48
CA GLY A 534 -0.98 21.85 -20.02
C GLY A 534 -1.97 22.45 -19.02
N ILE A 535 -1.76 23.72 -18.64
CA ILE A 535 -2.68 24.46 -17.76
C ILE A 535 -4.06 24.59 -18.45
N SER A 536 -5.14 24.43 -17.69
CA SER A 536 -6.50 24.39 -18.21
C SER A 536 -7.51 25.05 -17.26
N THR A 537 -8.76 25.16 -17.71
CA THR A 537 -9.92 25.67 -16.96
C THR A 537 -10.96 24.56 -16.78
N GLY A 538 -10.58 23.52 -16.05
CA GLY A 538 -11.44 22.38 -15.75
C GLY A 538 -10.98 21.10 -16.44
N ALA A 539 -9.84 20.54 -16.00
CA ALA A 539 -9.57 19.12 -16.24
C ALA A 539 -10.59 18.29 -15.44
N TYR A 540 -11.16 17.25 -16.05
CA TYR A 540 -12.24 16.50 -15.43
C TYR A 540 -11.82 15.79 -14.14
N MET A 541 -10.55 15.40 -13.99
CA MET A 541 -10.07 14.80 -12.75
C MET A 541 -10.35 15.67 -11.51
N ASP A 542 -10.12 16.99 -11.59
CA ASP A 542 -10.43 17.91 -10.47
C ASP A 542 -11.93 17.92 -10.16
N ILE A 543 -12.77 17.93 -11.19
CA ILE A 543 -14.23 17.94 -11.07
C ILE A 543 -14.75 16.65 -10.45
N GLU A 544 -14.22 15.50 -10.90
CA GLU A 544 -14.58 14.18 -10.41
C GLU A 544 -14.20 14.00 -8.94
N ILE A 545 -12.98 14.40 -8.56
CA ILE A 545 -12.51 14.35 -7.17
C ILE A 545 -13.33 15.32 -6.29
N THR A 546 -13.64 16.50 -6.80
CA THR A 546 -14.46 17.49 -6.08
C THR A 546 -15.88 16.98 -5.85
N TRP A 547 -16.48 16.37 -6.88
CA TRP A 547 -17.78 15.72 -6.77
C TRP A 547 -17.76 14.63 -5.69
N ASP A 548 -16.70 13.82 -5.64
CA ASP A 548 -16.57 12.72 -4.70
C ASP A 548 -16.41 13.20 -3.25
N ILE A 549 -15.55 14.19 -2.99
CA ILE A 549 -15.40 14.73 -1.63
C ILE A 549 -16.67 15.43 -1.15
N PHE A 550 -17.40 16.13 -2.04
CA PHE A 550 -18.70 16.70 -1.68
C PHE A 550 -19.73 15.60 -1.39
N ALA A 551 -19.80 14.56 -2.22
CA ALA A 551 -20.70 13.44 -2.02
C ALA A 551 -20.44 12.72 -0.68
N ASN A 552 -19.18 12.46 -0.37
CA ASN A 552 -18.78 11.75 0.85
C ASN A 552 -19.03 12.60 2.10
N CYS A 553 -18.75 13.91 2.06
CA CYS A 553 -19.09 14.83 3.15
C CYS A 553 -20.61 14.93 3.38
N ILE A 554 -21.42 14.97 2.33
CA ILE A 554 -22.89 14.99 2.44
C ILE A 554 -23.36 13.72 3.15
N LYS A 555 -22.91 12.54 2.70
CA LYS A 555 -23.22 11.25 3.35
C LYS A 555 -22.77 11.21 4.81
N ALA A 556 -21.58 11.73 5.12
CA ALA A 556 -21.09 11.80 6.49
C ALA A 556 -21.96 12.70 7.38
N CYS A 557 -22.42 13.86 6.87
CA CYS A 557 -23.34 14.73 7.60
C CYS A 557 -24.69 14.05 7.86
N GLU A 558 -25.21 13.32 6.87
CA GLU A 558 -26.45 12.55 6.97
C GLU A 558 -26.33 11.42 7.99
N ASP A 559 -25.25 10.63 7.92
CA ASP A 559 -25.02 9.51 8.83
C ASP A 559 -24.84 9.97 10.27
N LEU A 560 -24.04 11.03 10.49
CA LEU A 560 -23.75 11.56 11.82
C LEU A 560 -24.85 12.49 12.37
N GLY A 561 -25.77 12.96 11.52
CA GLY A 561 -26.83 13.90 11.90
C GLY A 561 -26.31 15.28 12.32
N LEU A 562 -25.25 15.79 11.68
CA LEU A 562 -24.60 17.06 12.04
C LEU A 562 -24.38 18.00 10.84
N ASP A 563 -23.99 19.25 11.12
CA ASP A 563 -23.56 20.27 10.15
C ASP A 563 -24.49 20.51 8.95
N ASN A 564 -25.81 20.50 9.17
CA ASN A 564 -26.81 20.72 8.12
C ASN A 564 -26.54 21.96 7.24
N GLY A 565 -26.10 23.08 7.82
CA GLY A 565 -25.78 24.28 7.05
C GLY A 565 -24.59 24.11 6.09
N PHE A 566 -23.58 23.33 6.46
CA PHE A 566 -22.47 22.99 5.58
C PHE A 566 -22.90 21.99 4.50
N LYS A 567 -23.67 20.97 4.89
CA LYS A 567 -24.27 20.01 3.96
C LYS A 567 -25.07 20.70 2.84
N GLU A 568 -25.91 21.68 3.16
CA GLU A 568 -26.68 22.41 2.13
C GLU A 568 -25.78 23.22 1.17
N LYS A 569 -24.67 23.80 1.66
CA LYS A 569 -23.68 24.45 0.78
C LYS A 569 -23.05 23.45 -0.19
N LEU A 570 -22.69 22.26 0.30
CA LEU A 570 -22.12 21.21 -0.54
C LEU A 570 -23.12 20.70 -1.57
N ILE A 571 -24.38 20.50 -1.19
CA ILE A 571 -25.45 20.11 -2.13
C ILE A 571 -25.58 21.15 -3.25
N ALA A 572 -25.65 22.43 -2.89
CA ALA A 572 -25.77 23.53 -3.85
C ALA A 572 -24.55 23.58 -4.80
N ALA A 573 -23.33 23.57 -4.27
CA ALA A 573 -22.11 23.61 -5.07
C ALA A 573 -21.98 22.37 -5.97
N LYS A 574 -22.20 21.17 -5.43
CA LYS A 574 -22.15 19.91 -6.17
C LYS A 574 -23.13 19.88 -7.35
N SER A 575 -24.30 20.51 -7.22
CA SER A 575 -25.30 20.60 -8.30
C SER A 575 -24.89 21.50 -9.46
N LYS A 576 -23.93 22.41 -9.22
CA LYS A 576 -23.38 23.34 -10.21
C LYS A 576 -22.05 22.89 -10.81
N LEU A 577 -21.43 21.80 -10.34
CA LEU A 577 -20.18 21.30 -10.92
C LEU A 577 -20.36 20.99 -12.41
N LEU A 578 -19.30 21.24 -13.19
CA LEU A 578 -19.26 20.88 -14.61
C LEU A 578 -19.67 19.40 -14.80
N PRO A 579 -20.73 19.09 -15.57
CA PRO A 579 -21.16 17.71 -15.76
C PRO A 579 -20.16 16.95 -16.64
N LEU A 580 -19.95 15.67 -16.34
CA LEU A 580 -19.14 14.78 -17.19
C LEU A 580 -19.73 14.71 -18.60
N LYS A 581 -18.89 14.87 -19.62
CA LYS A 581 -19.30 14.89 -21.04
C LYS A 581 -18.69 13.75 -21.83
N ILE A 582 -19.47 13.30 -22.81
CA ILE A 582 -19.03 12.38 -23.86
C ILE A 582 -18.59 13.22 -25.06
N GLY A 583 -17.36 13.04 -25.52
CA GLY A 583 -16.79 13.83 -26.62
C GLY A 583 -17.13 13.28 -28.01
N LYS A 584 -16.61 13.96 -29.05
CA LYS A 584 -16.94 13.73 -30.47
C LYS A 584 -16.66 12.34 -31.01
N TRP A 585 -15.79 11.56 -30.37
CA TRP A 585 -15.48 10.18 -30.78
C TRP A 585 -15.98 9.14 -29.76
N GLY A 586 -16.87 9.56 -28.85
CA GLY A 586 -17.54 8.69 -27.89
C GLY A 586 -16.75 8.45 -26.60
N GLN A 587 -15.68 9.20 -26.36
CA GLN A 587 -14.83 9.10 -25.17
C GLN A 587 -15.41 9.87 -23.98
N LEU A 588 -15.05 9.47 -22.76
CA LEU A 588 -15.18 10.36 -21.60
C LEU A 588 -14.10 11.43 -21.70
N GLN A 589 -14.50 12.70 -21.74
CA GLN A 589 -13.56 13.81 -21.94
C GLN A 589 -12.59 13.97 -20.79
N GLU A 590 -11.34 14.33 -21.10
CA GLU A 590 -10.30 14.62 -20.12
C GLU A 590 -10.24 16.10 -19.71
N TRP A 591 -10.61 17.00 -20.62
CA TRP A 591 -10.72 18.43 -20.37
C TRP A 591 -12.13 18.93 -20.70
N LYS A 592 -12.50 20.09 -20.14
CA LYS A 592 -13.76 20.77 -20.44
C LYS A 592 -14.00 20.90 -21.95
N GLU A 593 -12.97 21.28 -22.70
CA GLU A 593 -13.00 21.34 -24.16
C GLU A 593 -12.75 19.96 -24.79
N ASP A 594 -13.40 19.67 -25.92
CA ASP A 594 -13.31 18.38 -26.63
C ASP A 594 -12.00 18.21 -27.44
N VAL A 595 -10.89 18.23 -26.72
CA VAL A 595 -9.51 18.24 -27.26
C VAL A 595 -8.79 16.91 -27.10
N ASP A 596 -9.45 15.87 -26.58
CA ASP A 596 -8.86 14.54 -26.44
C ASP A 596 -8.39 13.96 -27.78
N ASP A 597 -7.21 13.34 -27.75
CA ASP A 597 -6.60 12.64 -28.88
C ASP A 597 -6.77 11.12 -28.75
N PRO A 598 -7.50 10.44 -29.67
CA PRO A 598 -7.72 9.00 -29.62
C PRO A 598 -6.43 8.17 -29.84
N THR A 599 -5.34 8.79 -30.28
CA THR A 599 -4.03 8.14 -30.47
C THR A 599 -3.13 8.26 -29.24
N ASN A 600 -3.47 9.11 -28.27
CA ASN A 600 -2.67 9.37 -27.10
C ASN A 600 -2.62 8.15 -26.15
N LYS A 601 -1.41 7.59 -25.97
CA LYS A 601 -1.09 6.44 -25.11
C LYS A 601 -0.46 6.83 -23.77
N HIS A 602 -0.74 8.04 -23.27
CA HIS A 602 -0.16 8.51 -22.02
C HIS A 602 -0.45 7.56 -20.85
N ARG A 603 0.53 7.39 -19.96
CA ARG A 603 0.45 6.44 -18.83
C ARG A 603 -0.65 6.81 -17.82
N HIS A 604 -0.98 8.09 -17.66
CA HIS A 604 -2.09 8.51 -16.82
C HIS A 604 -3.42 8.41 -17.56
N VAL A 605 -4.44 8.03 -16.79
CA VAL A 605 -5.83 7.96 -17.23
C VAL A 605 -6.71 8.73 -16.21
N SER A 606 -6.25 9.93 -15.88
CA SER A 606 -6.70 10.78 -14.78
C SER A 606 -8.20 11.09 -14.79
N HIS A 607 -8.77 11.32 -15.98
CA HIS A 607 -10.20 11.56 -16.21
C HIS A 607 -11.08 10.30 -16.12
N LEU A 608 -10.51 9.17 -15.67
CA LEU A 608 -11.28 7.99 -15.29
C LEU A 608 -11.29 7.79 -13.77
N TYR A 609 -10.82 8.76 -12.97
CA TYR A 609 -10.92 8.70 -11.51
C TYR A 609 -12.37 8.38 -11.07
N ALA A 610 -13.36 9.00 -11.72
CA ALA A 610 -14.77 8.76 -11.47
C ALA A 610 -15.23 7.29 -11.65
N LEU A 611 -14.51 6.49 -12.45
CA LEU A 611 -14.72 5.06 -12.62
C LEU A 611 -13.97 4.26 -11.54
N TYR A 612 -12.71 4.60 -11.28
CA TYR A 612 -11.90 4.00 -10.21
C TYR A 612 -10.76 4.94 -9.77
N PRO A 613 -10.57 5.20 -8.46
CA PRO A 613 -11.26 4.59 -7.32
C PRO A 613 -12.62 5.22 -6.99
N GLY A 614 -13.04 6.27 -7.71
CA GLY A 614 -14.32 6.93 -7.54
C GLY A 614 -15.52 6.01 -7.84
N THR A 615 -16.72 6.56 -7.66
CA THR A 615 -17.99 5.80 -7.78
C THR A 615 -19.05 6.51 -8.62
N GLN A 616 -18.68 7.64 -9.24
CA GLN A 616 -19.57 8.46 -10.05
C GLN A 616 -19.93 7.76 -11.36
N VAL A 617 -18.97 7.10 -12.00
CA VAL A 617 -19.17 6.28 -13.21
C VAL A 617 -19.26 4.79 -12.83
N ASN A 618 -20.43 4.19 -12.99
CA ASN A 618 -20.66 2.78 -12.71
C ASN A 618 -21.83 2.22 -13.54
N THR A 619 -21.89 0.89 -13.65
CA THR A 619 -22.84 0.15 -14.51
C THR A 619 -24.30 0.28 -14.07
N VAL A 620 -24.55 0.63 -12.80
CA VAL A 620 -25.90 0.72 -12.23
C VAL A 620 -26.53 2.08 -12.50
N ARG A 621 -25.76 3.18 -12.36
CA ARG A 621 -26.29 4.55 -12.38
C ARG A 621 -25.98 5.31 -13.66
N THR A 622 -24.89 5.00 -14.34
CA THR A 622 -24.38 5.83 -15.46
C THR A 622 -23.85 4.96 -16.62
N PRO A 623 -24.69 4.10 -17.22
CA PRO A 623 -24.24 3.16 -18.25
C PRO A 623 -23.63 3.85 -19.49
N ASP A 624 -24.12 5.02 -19.89
CA ASP A 624 -23.56 5.75 -21.03
C ASP A 624 -22.13 6.25 -20.76
N LEU A 625 -21.86 6.73 -19.55
CA LEU A 625 -20.50 7.13 -19.14
C LEU A 625 -19.57 5.92 -18.98
N VAL A 626 -20.09 4.75 -18.61
CA VAL A 626 -19.32 3.50 -18.59
C VAL A 626 -18.86 3.12 -20.01
N ASN A 627 -19.74 3.29 -21.00
CA ASN A 627 -19.37 3.06 -22.40
C ASN A 627 -18.32 4.09 -22.87
N ALA A 628 -18.48 5.36 -22.50
CA ALA A 628 -17.52 6.40 -22.81
C ALA A 628 -16.14 6.15 -22.18
N ALA A 629 -16.10 5.70 -20.92
CA ALA A 629 -14.88 5.28 -20.25
C ALA A 629 -14.20 4.09 -20.95
N ARG A 630 -14.97 3.16 -21.53
CA ARG A 630 -14.42 2.08 -22.38
C ARG A 630 -13.65 2.64 -23.56
N VAL A 631 -14.24 3.63 -24.22
CA VAL A 631 -13.71 4.23 -25.43
C VAL A 631 -12.40 4.96 -25.09
N SER A 632 -12.37 5.75 -24.01
CA SER A 632 -11.14 6.36 -23.50
C SER A 632 -10.06 5.33 -23.16
N LEU A 633 -10.41 4.25 -22.46
CA LEU A 633 -9.46 3.23 -22.01
C LEU A 633 -8.89 2.41 -23.17
N ASN A 634 -9.72 2.07 -24.17
CA ASN A 634 -9.26 1.47 -25.42
C ASN A 634 -8.30 2.39 -26.19
N ALA A 635 -8.60 3.69 -26.23
CA ALA A 635 -7.72 4.68 -26.84
C ALA A 635 -6.39 4.81 -26.09
N ARG A 636 -6.37 4.72 -24.76
CA ARG A 636 -5.12 4.70 -23.97
C ARG A 636 -4.30 3.43 -24.15
N GLY A 637 -4.94 2.29 -24.40
CA GLY A 637 -4.29 0.99 -24.61
C GLY A 637 -3.80 0.32 -23.32
N ASP A 638 -3.16 -0.84 -23.46
CA ASP A 638 -2.89 -1.77 -22.35
C ASP A 638 -1.47 -1.72 -21.79
N ASP A 639 -0.60 -0.88 -22.34
CA ASP A 639 0.78 -0.77 -21.83
C ASP A 639 0.92 0.40 -20.85
N GLY A 640 2.06 0.49 -20.18
CA GLY A 640 2.29 1.50 -19.17
C GLY A 640 3.49 1.18 -18.27
N THR A 641 3.72 2.07 -17.32
CA THR A 641 4.49 1.76 -16.12
C THR A 641 3.73 0.76 -15.23
N GLY A 642 4.37 0.15 -14.23
CA GLY A 642 3.74 -0.82 -13.33
C GLY A 642 2.45 -0.30 -12.69
N TRP A 643 2.47 0.94 -12.16
CA TRP A 643 1.28 1.57 -11.61
C TRP A 643 0.20 1.84 -12.67
N SER A 644 0.56 2.19 -13.91
CA SER A 644 -0.41 2.46 -14.97
C SER A 644 -1.16 1.18 -15.35
N ILE A 645 -0.43 0.07 -15.50
CA ILE A 645 -1.03 -1.25 -15.72
C ILE A 645 -1.90 -1.64 -14.52
N GLY A 646 -1.40 -1.45 -13.28
CA GLY A 646 -2.16 -1.68 -12.05
C GLY A 646 -3.50 -0.93 -12.03
N TRP A 647 -3.51 0.35 -12.39
CA TRP A 647 -4.74 1.14 -12.48
C TRP A 647 -5.70 0.60 -13.54
N LYS A 648 -5.17 0.22 -14.71
CA LYS A 648 -5.96 -0.34 -15.81
C LYS A 648 -6.59 -1.69 -15.46
N ILE A 649 -5.95 -2.54 -14.66
CA ILE A 649 -6.58 -3.78 -14.16
C ILE A 649 -7.87 -3.44 -13.39
N ASN A 650 -7.81 -2.44 -12.50
CA ASN A 650 -8.97 -1.99 -11.71
C ASN A 650 -10.06 -1.34 -12.59
N PHE A 651 -9.66 -0.53 -13.58
CA PHE A 651 -10.62 0.04 -14.53
C PHE A 651 -11.37 -1.04 -15.29
N TRP A 652 -10.68 -2.00 -15.89
CA TRP A 652 -11.33 -3.09 -16.64
C TRP A 652 -12.18 -3.99 -15.73
N ALA A 653 -11.81 -4.13 -14.45
CA ALA A 653 -12.63 -4.84 -13.47
C ALA A 653 -13.94 -4.08 -13.20
N ARG A 654 -13.89 -2.75 -13.02
CA ARG A 654 -15.09 -1.90 -12.91
C ARG A 654 -15.93 -1.85 -14.18
N LEU A 655 -15.32 -2.12 -15.33
CA LEU A 655 -16.01 -2.26 -16.62
C LEU A 655 -16.61 -3.66 -16.84
N LEU A 656 -16.48 -4.57 -15.86
CA LEU A 656 -16.96 -5.96 -15.90
C LEU A 656 -16.31 -6.81 -17.00
N ASP A 657 -15.07 -6.47 -17.41
CA ASP A 657 -14.31 -7.20 -18.42
C ASP A 657 -13.13 -7.95 -17.76
N GLY A 658 -13.45 -9.12 -17.21
CA GLY A 658 -12.48 -9.97 -16.51
C GLY A 658 -11.32 -10.43 -17.39
N ASP A 659 -11.61 -10.79 -18.64
CA ASP A 659 -10.58 -11.26 -19.58
C ASP A 659 -9.57 -10.14 -19.89
N ARG A 660 -10.04 -8.89 -20.02
CA ARG A 660 -9.13 -7.74 -20.24
C ARG A 660 -8.34 -7.37 -19.00
N SER A 661 -8.94 -7.42 -17.81
CA SER A 661 -8.22 -7.28 -16.54
C SER A 661 -7.14 -8.36 -16.37
N TYR A 662 -7.46 -9.61 -16.69
CA TYR A 662 -6.51 -10.73 -16.63
C TYR A 662 -5.35 -10.57 -17.64
N LYS A 663 -5.64 -10.11 -18.86
CA LYS A 663 -4.59 -9.77 -19.84
C LYS A 663 -3.60 -8.75 -19.27
N LEU A 664 -4.10 -7.73 -18.55
CA LEU A 664 -3.26 -6.71 -17.91
C LEU A 664 -2.52 -7.24 -16.69
N LEU A 665 -3.10 -8.16 -15.92
CA LEU A 665 -2.39 -8.87 -14.86
C LEU A 665 -1.19 -9.64 -15.43
N ASN A 666 -1.38 -10.38 -16.52
CA ASN A 666 -0.30 -11.08 -17.21
C ASN A 666 0.78 -10.12 -17.72
N ARG A 667 0.38 -8.90 -18.15
CA ARG A 667 1.29 -7.83 -18.55
C ARG A 667 2.05 -7.24 -17.35
N ALA A 668 1.39 -7.03 -16.23
CA ALA A 668 2.00 -6.52 -14.99
C ALA A 668 3.04 -7.51 -14.43
N MET A 669 2.83 -8.81 -14.63
CA MET A 669 3.74 -9.87 -14.19
C MET A 669 4.81 -10.25 -15.23
N GLN A 670 5.04 -9.43 -16.27
CA GLN A 670 6.13 -9.67 -17.21
C GLN A 670 7.50 -9.38 -16.57
N LEU A 671 8.46 -10.28 -16.77
CA LEU A 671 9.81 -10.12 -16.23
C LEU A 671 10.53 -8.93 -16.89
N THR A 672 11.00 -8.00 -16.05
CA THR A 672 11.81 -6.85 -16.45
C THR A 672 13.25 -7.02 -16.01
N GLN A 673 14.20 -6.75 -16.91
CA GLN A 673 15.64 -6.76 -16.60
C GLN A 673 16.24 -5.35 -16.47
N THR A 674 15.52 -4.31 -16.85
CA THR A 674 15.99 -2.91 -16.82
C THR A 674 15.96 -2.33 -15.41
N GLY A 675 17.05 -1.67 -14.99
CA GLY A 675 17.12 -0.93 -13.72
C GLY A 675 17.03 0.60 -13.86
N GLY A 676 16.98 1.12 -15.09
CA GLY A 676 16.86 2.55 -15.38
C GLY A 676 15.42 3.04 -15.41
N VAL A 677 15.23 4.35 -15.59
CA VAL A 677 13.91 4.98 -15.68
C VAL A 677 13.32 4.82 -17.09
N ASN A 678 12.08 4.33 -17.20
CA ASN A 678 11.26 4.41 -18.40
C ASN A 678 9.87 4.93 -18.03
N MET A 679 9.45 6.05 -18.63
CA MET A 679 8.21 6.78 -18.34
C MET A 679 7.01 6.39 -19.21
N MET A 680 7.12 5.34 -20.03
CA MET A 680 6.11 4.97 -21.02
C MET A 680 5.58 3.55 -20.79
N ASP A 681 6.40 2.51 -21.04
CA ASP A 681 5.96 1.12 -21.21
C ASP A 681 6.84 0.09 -20.47
N GLY A 682 7.58 0.55 -19.45
CA GLY A 682 8.53 -0.30 -18.72
C GLY A 682 7.91 -1.18 -17.62
N GLY A 683 6.57 -1.18 -17.47
CA GLY A 683 5.91 -1.95 -16.44
C GLY A 683 6.20 -3.45 -16.50
N GLY A 684 6.05 -4.14 -15.37
CA GLY A 684 6.45 -5.53 -15.20
C GLY A 684 6.83 -5.81 -13.75
N VAL A 685 7.59 -6.89 -13.53
CA VAL A 685 8.16 -7.27 -12.24
C VAL A 685 9.61 -7.72 -12.36
N TYR A 686 10.37 -7.58 -11.27
CA TYR A 686 11.68 -8.22 -11.12
C TYR A 686 11.59 -9.67 -10.62
N ASN A 687 12.73 -10.38 -10.53
CA ASN A 687 12.78 -11.77 -10.06
C ASN A 687 12.23 -11.94 -8.64
N ASN A 688 12.34 -10.92 -7.78
CA ASN A 688 11.75 -10.87 -6.44
C ASN A 688 10.27 -10.44 -6.42
N LEU A 689 9.60 -10.40 -7.58
CA LEU A 689 8.21 -9.97 -7.78
C LEU A 689 7.90 -8.50 -7.43
N PHE A 690 8.91 -7.67 -7.19
CA PHE A 690 8.71 -6.22 -7.11
C PHE A 690 8.28 -5.64 -8.44
N SER A 691 7.25 -4.80 -8.43
CA SER A 691 6.75 -4.13 -9.63
C SER A 691 7.75 -3.09 -10.14
N THR A 692 7.76 -2.88 -11.44
CA THR A 692 8.63 -1.92 -12.09
C THR A 692 7.84 -0.74 -12.59
N HIS A 693 8.31 0.47 -12.28
CA HIS A 693 8.01 1.62 -13.10
C HIS A 693 8.62 1.46 -14.51
N PRO A 694 9.92 1.08 -14.69
CA PRO A 694 11.06 0.94 -13.77
C PRO A 694 11.66 2.30 -13.36
N PRO A 695 12.41 2.36 -12.25
CA PRO A 695 12.83 1.26 -11.36
C PRO A 695 11.73 0.76 -10.40
N PHE A 696 12.09 -0.01 -9.36
CA PHE A 696 11.14 -0.51 -8.36
C PHE A 696 10.25 0.60 -7.81
N GLN A 697 8.93 0.40 -7.92
CA GLN A 697 7.89 1.15 -7.25
C GLN A 697 6.85 0.16 -6.68
N LEU A 698 6.38 0.40 -5.46
CA LEU A 698 5.47 -0.49 -4.74
C LEU A 698 4.03 -0.42 -5.26
N ASP A 699 3.64 0.75 -5.78
CA ASP A 699 2.31 1.04 -6.29
C ASP A 699 1.78 -0.01 -7.27
N GLY A 700 2.57 -0.48 -8.25
CA GLY A 700 2.14 -1.50 -9.21
C GLY A 700 1.78 -2.85 -8.56
N ASN A 701 2.50 -3.28 -7.51
CA ASN A 701 2.14 -4.49 -6.75
C ASN A 701 0.76 -4.32 -6.09
N MET A 702 0.51 -3.14 -5.51
CA MET A 702 -0.73 -2.84 -4.78
C MET A 702 -1.90 -2.65 -5.72
N GLY A 703 -1.69 -1.97 -6.85
CA GLY A 703 -2.68 -1.78 -7.91
C GLY A 703 -3.14 -3.11 -8.49
N ALA A 704 -2.22 -4.02 -8.81
CA ALA A 704 -2.58 -5.35 -9.29
C ALA A 704 -3.32 -6.19 -8.23
N THR A 705 -2.87 -6.15 -6.97
CA THR A 705 -3.54 -6.85 -5.86
C THR A 705 -4.99 -6.36 -5.66
N ALA A 706 -5.20 -5.05 -5.66
CA ALA A 706 -6.54 -4.46 -5.59
C ALA A 706 -7.38 -4.83 -6.82
N GLY A 707 -6.78 -4.82 -8.01
CA GLY A 707 -7.48 -5.18 -9.26
C GLY A 707 -7.92 -6.63 -9.29
N MET A 708 -7.12 -7.55 -8.73
CA MET A 708 -7.49 -8.94 -8.54
C MET A 708 -8.67 -9.10 -7.58
N ALA A 709 -8.69 -8.35 -6.47
CA ALA A 709 -9.84 -8.34 -5.58
C ALA A 709 -11.09 -7.74 -6.25
N GLU A 710 -10.96 -6.64 -7.00
CA GLU A 710 -12.07 -5.98 -7.72
C GLU A 710 -12.62 -6.82 -8.89
N MET A 711 -11.85 -7.79 -9.43
CA MET A 711 -12.37 -8.79 -10.37
C MET A 711 -13.35 -9.76 -9.69
N LEU A 712 -13.13 -10.05 -8.41
CA LEU A 712 -13.86 -11.06 -7.64
C LEU A 712 -14.99 -10.47 -6.78
N LEU A 713 -14.83 -9.23 -6.29
CA LEU A 713 -15.77 -8.57 -5.40
C LEU A 713 -15.80 -7.05 -5.66
N GLN A 714 -16.99 -6.49 -5.83
CA GLN A 714 -17.20 -5.03 -5.86
C GLN A 714 -18.31 -4.64 -4.88
N SER A 715 -18.16 -3.49 -4.21
CA SER A 715 -19.14 -3.03 -3.20
C SER A 715 -19.41 -1.52 -3.22
N HIS A 716 -19.11 -0.86 -4.33
CA HIS A 716 -19.04 0.61 -4.42
C HIS A 716 -20.32 1.27 -4.97
N SER A 717 -21.26 0.48 -5.51
CA SER A 717 -22.47 0.96 -6.19
C SER A 717 -23.74 0.89 -5.33
N GLY A 718 -23.61 0.63 -4.02
CA GLY A 718 -24.75 0.43 -3.10
C GLY A 718 -25.29 -1.01 -3.07
N GLU A 719 -24.51 -1.94 -3.60
CA GLU A 719 -24.74 -3.38 -3.65
C GLU A 719 -23.39 -4.11 -3.61
N ILE A 720 -23.41 -5.36 -3.15
CA ILE A 720 -22.25 -6.28 -3.16
C ILE A 720 -22.36 -7.12 -4.42
N HIS A 721 -21.47 -6.89 -5.38
CA HIS A 721 -21.43 -7.60 -6.66
C HIS A 721 -20.40 -8.71 -6.60
N ILE A 722 -20.88 -9.95 -6.74
CA ILE A 722 -20.11 -11.19 -6.61
C ILE A 722 -19.62 -11.63 -7.99
N LEU A 723 -18.33 -11.94 -8.10
CA LEU A 723 -17.65 -12.34 -9.33
C LEU A 723 -17.93 -11.38 -10.51
N PRO A 724 -17.85 -10.04 -10.31
CA PRO A 724 -18.28 -9.05 -11.28
C PRO A 724 -17.49 -9.09 -12.60
N ALA A 725 -16.22 -9.48 -12.53
CA ALA A 725 -15.31 -9.55 -13.67
C ALA A 725 -14.40 -10.77 -13.55
N LEU A 726 -14.95 -11.95 -13.26
CA LEU A 726 -14.19 -13.21 -13.20
C LEU A 726 -13.63 -13.55 -14.60
N PRO A 727 -12.30 -13.65 -14.78
CA PRO A 727 -11.73 -14.05 -16.06
C PRO A 727 -11.98 -15.52 -16.36
N LYS A 728 -12.09 -15.86 -17.65
CA LYS A 728 -12.26 -17.26 -18.10
C LYS A 728 -11.11 -18.17 -17.67
N ALA A 729 -9.90 -17.60 -17.53
CA ALA A 729 -8.72 -18.31 -17.07
C ALA A 729 -8.87 -18.86 -15.63
N TRP A 730 -9.69 -18.21 -14.79
CA TRP A 730 -9.96 -18.64 -13.43
C TRP A 730 -11.25 -19.46 -13.38
N SER A 731 -11.28 -20.57 -14.10
CA SER A 731 -12.49 -21.38 -14.25
C SER A 731 -13.02 -21.95 -12.93
N THR A 732 -12.11 -22.38 -12.05
CA THR A 732 -12.45 -22.93 -10.73
C THR A 732 -11.51 -22.36 -9.68
N GLY A 733 -12.07 -21.97 -8.53
CA GLY A 733 -11.31 -21.38 -7.44
C GLY A 733 -12.15 -21.02 -6.25
N LYS A 734 -11.50 -20.51 -5.21
CA LYS A 734 -12.13 -19.98 -4.00
C LYS A 734 -11.32 -18.82 -3.46
N ILE A 735 -12.01 -17.83 -2.89
CA ILE A 735 -11.40 -16.80 -2.07
C ILE A 735 -12.21 -16.61 -0.80
N GLY A 736 -11.54 -16.63 0.36
CA GLY A 736 -12.14 -16.38 1.66
C GLY A 736 -11.65 -15.07 2.25
N GLY A 737 -12.52 -14.37 2.96
CA GLY A 737 -12.17 -13.26 3.84
C GLY A 737 -11.92 -11.91 3.19
N LEU A 738 -12.31 -11.72 1.91
CA LEU A 738 -12.39 -10.38 1.34
C LEU A 738 -13.39 -9.53 2.13
N LYS A 739 -13.21 -8.21 2.11
CA LYS A 739 -14.10 -7.28 2.79
C LYS A 739 -14.93 -6.50 1.77
N ALA A 740 -16.23 -6.33 2.03
CA ALA A 740 -17.11 -5.41 1.32
C ALA A 740 -17.44 -4.21 2.23
N ARG A 741 -17.78 -3.08 1.60
CA ARG A 741 -18.32 -1.90 2.30
C ARG A 741 -19.55 -2.30 3.14
N GLY A 742 -19.67 -1.74 4.33
CA GLY A 742 -20.60 -2.16 5.38
C GLY A 742 -19.97 -3.03 6.47
N GLY A 743 -18.65 -3.27 6.44
CA GLY A 743 -17.99 -4.14 7.42
C GLY A 743 -18.33 -5.61 7.25
N ILE A 744 -18.40 -6.08 6.00
CA ILE A 744 -18.87 -7.42 5.67
C ILE A 744 -17.72 -8.26 5.12
N GLU A 745 -17.42 -9.36 5.80
CA GLU A 745 -16.50 -10.40 5.33
C GLU A 745 -17.23 -11.31 4.34
N VAL A 746 -16.58 -11.63 3.22
CA VAL A 746 -17.13 -12.38 2.10
C VAL A 746 -16.20 -13.54 1.74
N ASP A 747 -16.73 -14.76 1.80
CA ASP A 747 -16.11 -15.95 1.21
C ASP A 747 -16.91 -16.38 -0.01
N MET A 748 -16.23 -16.83 -1.05
CA MET A 748 -16.87 -17.38 -2.23
C MET A 748 -16.04 -18.53 -2.83
N ALA A 749 -16.75 -19.48 -3.43
CA ALA A 749 -16.18 -20.54 -4.25
C ALA A 749 -16.95 -20.61 -5.57
N TRP A 750 -16.24 -20.95 -6.64
CA TRP A 750 -16.81 -21.06 -7.97
C TRP A 750 -16.20 -22.23 -8.74
N SER A 751 -17.00 -22.81 -9.64
CA SER A 751 -16.59 -23.86 -10.56
C SER A 751 -17.14 -23.58 -11.95
N HIS A 752 -16.35 -23.88 -12.98
CA HIS A 752 -16.74 -23.66 -14.38
C HIS A 752 -17.22 -22.23 -14.66
N GLY A 753 -16.60 -21.24 -14.00
CA GLY A 753 -16.93 -19.81 -14.11
C GLY A 753 -18.24 -19.40 -13.43
N LYS A 754 -18.80 -20.22 -12.55
CA LYS A 754 -20.06 -19.96 -11.85
C LYS A 754 -19.92 -20.11 -10.35
N LEU A 755 -20.60 -19.24 -9.60
CA LEU A 755 -20.66 -19.28 -8.15
C LEU A 755 -21.24 -20.62 -7.69
N ASP A 756 -20.56 -21.26 -6.74
CA ASP A 756 -21.02 -22.49 -6.09
C ASP A 756 -21.51 -22.21 -4.67
N LYS A 757 -20.78 -21.36 -3.94
CA LYS A 757 -21.05 -21.03 -2.55
C LYS A 757 -20.64 -19.58 -2.27
N LEU A 758 -21.45 -18.92 -1.45
CA LEU A 758 -21.19 -17.59 -0.92
C LEU A 758 -21.47 -17.56 0.58
N THR A 759 -20.55 -17.00 1.35
CA THR A 759 -20.66 -16.80 2.78
C THR A 759 -20.53 -15.32 3.09
N LEU A 760 -21.44 -14.76 3.89
CA LEU A 760 -21.32 -13.38 4.39
C LEU A 760 -21.36 -13.35 5.91
N LYS A 761 -20.55 -12.48 6.49
CA LYS A 761 -20.49 -12.24 7.94
C LYS A 761 -20.25 -10.76 8.23
N CYS A 762 -20.97 -10.24 9.21
CA CYS A 762 -20.81 -8.86 9.70
C CYS A 762 -20.90 -8.82 11.23
N ASP A 763 -20.49 -7.71 11.82
CA ASP A 763 -20.48 -7.50 13.28
C ASP A 763 -21.70 -6.71 13.81
N HIS A 764 -22.54 -6.18 12.91
CA HIS A 764 -23.78 -5.48 13.24
C HIS A 764 -24.94 -5.86 12.31
N ASP A 765 -26.17 -5.73 12.80
CA ASP A 765 -27.37 -5.98 12.01
C ASP A 765 -27.47 -4.97 10.86
N GLN A 766 -27.63 -5.45 9.64
CA GLN A 766 -27.75 -4.61 8.46
C GLN A 766 -28.47 -5.31 7.32
N THR A 767 -29.05 -4.54 6.40
CA THR A 767 -29.60 -5.08 5.15
C THR A 767 -28.60 -4.81 4.03
N VAL A 768 -28.35 -5.83 3.21
CA VAL A 768 -27.51 -5.73 2.02
C VAL A 768 -28.27 -6.12 0.76
N LYS A 769 -27.84 -5.58 -0.38
CA LYS A 769 -28.21 -6.05 -1.71
C LYS A 769 -27.04 -6.83 -2.30
N ILE A 770 -27.28 -8.05 -2.74
CA ILE A 770 -26.28 -8.89 -3.40
C ILE A 770 -26.64 -8.98 -4.87
N ARG A 771 -25.68 -8.65 -5.74
CA ARG A 771 -25.76 -8.86 -7.18
C ARG A 771 -24.91 -10.07 -7.58
N TYR A 772 -25.51 -10.96 -8.35
CA TYR A 772 -24.80 -12.01 -9.09
C TYR A 772 -25.43 -12.13 -10.48
N HIS A 773 -24.62 -11.95 -11.52
CA HIS A 773 -25.12 -11.74 -12.89
C HIS A 773 -26.18 -10.62 -12.94
N ASN A 774 -27.38 -10.93 -13.45
CA ASN A 774 -28.46 -9.95 -13.60
C ASN A 774 -29.41 -9.91 -12.39
N GLU A 775 -29.23 -10.80 -11.41
CA GLU A 775 -30.10 -10.90 -10.23
C GLU A 775 -29.61 -9.96 -9.12
N VAL A 776 -30.55 -9.34 -8.42
CA VAL A 776 -30.29 -8.53 -7.22
C VAL A 776 -31.24 -8.94 -6.12
N ILE A 777 -30.70 -9.49 -5.04
CA ILE A 777 -31.49 -10.02 -3.92
C ILE A 777 -31.13 -9.29 -2.63
N ARG A 778 -32.15 -8.96 -1.85
CA ARG A 778 -32.01 -8.32 -0.54
C ARG A 778 -31.89 -9.38 0.54
N PHE A 779 -30.90 -9.23 1.42
CA PHE A 779 -30.70 -10.08 2.61
C PHE A 779 -30.57 -9.22 3.86
N ASP A 780 -31.10 -9.72 4.97
CA ASP A 780 -30.87 -9.15 6.29
C ASP A 780 -29.78 -9.95 6.99
N LEU A 781 -28.63 -9.32 7.22
CA LEU A 781 -27.52 -9.89 7.96
C LEU A 781 -27.70 -9.62 9.45
N LYS A 782 -27.34 -10.60 10.27
CA LYS A 782 -27.39 -10.52 11.73
C LYS A 782 -26.00 -10.53 12.32
N ALA A 783 -25.76 -9.66 13.29
CA ALA A 783 -24.47 -9.51 13.96
C ALA A 783 -23.91 -10.87 14.42
N GLY A 784 -22.69 -11.19 14.00
CA GLY A 784 -21.98 -12.42 14.37
C GLY A 784 -22.59 -13.71 13.82
N LYS A 785 -23.64 -13.64 13.00
CA LYS A 785 -24.22 -14.79 12.29
C LYS A 785 -23.63 -14.88 10.89
N VAL A 786 -23.47 -16.12 10.44
CA VAL A 786 -22.98 -16.43 9.09
C VAL A 786 -24.19 -16.70 8.20
N LEU A 787 -24.31 -15.96 7.10
CA LEU A 787 -25.26 -16.26 6.03
C LEU A 787 -24.58 -17.13 4.99
N ASN A 788 -25.08 -18.34 4.76
CA ASN A 788 -24.61 -19.25 3.72
C ASN A 788 -25.62 -19.27 2.57
N LEU A 789 -25.12 -19.06 1.35
CA LEU A 789 -25.89 -19.07 0.12
C LEU A 789 -25.27 -20.07 -0.87
N ASP A 790 -26.11 -20.78 -1.62
CA ASP A 790 -25.67 -21.59 -2.76
C ASP A 790 -25.44 -20.75 -4.04
N GLY A 791 -25.04 -21.40 -5.13
CA GLY A 791 -24.81 -20.76 -6.43
C GLY A 791 -26.04 -20.08 -7.08
N SER A 792 -27.25 -20.35 -6.56
CA SER A 792 -28.48 -19.68 -6.95
C SER A 792 -28.92 -18.57 -5.98
N LEU A 793 -28.04 -18.22 -5.03
CA LEU A 793 -28.29 -17.29 -3.94
C LEU A 793 -29.45 -17.72 -3.02
N MET A 794 -29.71 -19.03 -2.90
CA MET A 794 -30.70 -19.57 -1.96
C MET A 794 -30.04 -19.88 -0.62
N VAL A 795 -30.76 -19.63 0.48
CA VAL A 795 -30.28 -19.93 1.84
C VAL A 795 -30.17 -21.44 2.01
N ASN A 796 -28.98 -21.89 2.40
CA ASN A 796 -28.68 -23.29 2.69
C ASN A 796 -28.94 -23.64 4.16
#